data_AF-A0AAV6PPZ0-F1
#
_entry.id   AF-A0AAV6PPZ0-F1
#
_cell.length_a   1.000
_cell.length_b   1.000
_cell.length_c   1.000
_cell.angle_alpha   90.00
_cell.angle_beta   90.00
_cell.angle_gamma   90.00
#
_symmetry.space_group_name_H-M   'P 1'
#
loop_
_entity.id
_entity.type
_entity.pdbx_description
1 polymer ?
#
loop_
_entity_poly.entity_id
_entity_poly.type
_entity_poly.pdbx_seq_one_letter_code
_entity_poly.pdbx_strand_id
1 'polypeptide(L)'
;MSANSVVKKSLLADRPTLGQCGPPMLAELVMSEFYSPSRWRSAMNQIKASEEEAPPSKTTLCEEHEGQRRIHQQGPDSAGPGPGPSCVSMKSDLSIGRYINFKDGQKHGELIVDQQRTEVLSGQSVQQHGADLDSIFKLLEENIICFVKNELKKIHKVLDTDHTEVSESQREDEEQRSSREAFLKITEDFLRRMKQEKLADKIRAPACRRELKSNLKKKFQCLFEGVAKAGNPTLLNEIFTELYITEGGTGEVNEEHEVRQIERASWKPDRPETTIRQEDIFKASAGRDGPIRRMMTKGVAGIGKTVLTQKFTLDWAEDKSNQDVQLMFPFTFRELNVLKEKKFSLVELIHHFFTETKEAGICRFEDFKVVFIFDGLDECRLPLDFHNTEILTDVTASTSVDVLLTNLIRGKLLPSARLWITTRPAAASQIPPDCVDMVTEVRGFTDPQKEDYFRKRFRHEEQARRIISHIQTSQSLHIMCHIPVFCWITATVLENMLKTRDGGELPKTLTEMYIHFLVVQSKVKRVKYDGGAETDPHWSPENRKMIESLGKLAFEQLQKGNLIFYESDLTECGIDITAASVYSGVFNQIFKEEKGLYQDKVFCFVHLSVQEFLAALHVHLTFINSGTNLLSEPTTSQWSRPFRKKPKLNHLHQSAVDEALLSPNGHLDLSLRFLLGLSLETNQKLLRGLLTQTGSGSQTNQETVEYIKKKISENLSAERSINLFHCLNELNHRSLVEEIQESLTSGRLSTETLSPAQWSALVFILLSSGKDLEEFDLKKYSASEEALLKLLPVVKASNKALLSGCNLSERSCEALSSVLSSVSSSLRHVDLSNNDLQDPGVKLLCDGLKSPHCSLETLSLSGCLVSEEGCSSLTSALNSNPSHLRELDLSNNDLQDPGVKLLCDGLKSPHCSLETLRMSGCNLSERSCEALSSVLSSVSSRLRHVDLSNNDLQDQGVKLLCDGLKSPHCSLETLSLSGCLVSEEGCSSLTSALNSNPFHLRELDLSYNHPGDSGEKLLSAGLKSPHWRLDTLRMDHAGEQRLKPGLRKYSCELELDTNTMNRHLKLSDDNRKVTFVTEYQWYPDHPDRFEFWSQLLCRPGLTGRCYWEVEWRGDVHISLSYRGIKRKDISYDCLFGDNDQSWSLFCSDDHGYSVFHCRTQTPIMSSVSHRVSVYVDCPAGTLSFYSVSSDSLIHLHTFRTTFTEPVYPGFWSGMVPQCLCVPCRT
;
A
#
# COMPACT_ATOMS: atom_id res chain seq x y z
N MET A 1 62.58 6.49 12.94
CA MET A 1 63.27 6.43 11.63
C MET A 1 62.26 6.93 10.60
N SER A 2 62.36 8.14 10.00
CA SER A 2 63.38 8.67 9.05
C SER A 2 63.24 8.07 7.64
N ALA A 3 63.22 8.80 6.52
CA ALA A 3 63.08 10.24 6.19
C ALA A 3 62.62 10.34 4.69
N ASN A 4 62.20 11.43 4.05
CA ASN A 4 62.38 12.90 4.15
C ASN A 4 61.04 13.58 3.74
N SER A 5 60.66 14.84 3.97
CA SER A 5 61.31 16.15 4.22
C SER A 5 61.88 16.92 3.01
N VAL A 6 61.04 17.76 2.39
CA VAL A 6 61.40 18.87 1.48
C VAL A 6 60.77 20.17 2.02
N VAL A 7 61.34 21.35 1.72
CA VAL A 7 61.48 22.42 2.74
C VAL A 7 61.19 23.86 2.26
N LYS A 8 60.19 24.51 2.90
CA LYS A 8 59.99 25.97 3.12
C LYS A 8 59.87 26.94 1.92
N LYS A 9 58.89 27.87 2.01
CA LYS A 9 59.14 29.26 2.49
C LYS A 9 57.85 30.01 2.86
N SER A 10 57.99 31.18 3.48
CA SER A 10 56.96 31.94 4.22
C SER A 10 57.19 33.46 4.09
N LEU A 11 56.39 34.27 4.82
CA LEU A 11 56.45 35.75 4.98
C LEU A 11 55.76 36.54 3.84
N LEU A 12 55.10 37.70 4.05
CA LEU A 12 54.70 38.43 5.28
C LEU A 12 53.63 39.52 4.94
N ALA A 13 52.81 39.91 5.93
CA ALA A 13 52.09 41.21 6.05
C ALA A 13 51.01 41.59 4.98
N ASP A 14 49.97 42.39 5.25
CA ASP A 14 49.52 43.06 6.49
C ASP A 14 47.96 43.18 6.57
N ARG A 15 47.42 43.68 7.70
CA ARG A 15 45.96 43.94 7.96
C ARG A 15 45.62 45.46 7.82
N PRO A 16 44.39 46.02 8.06
CA PRO A 16 43.11 45.43 8.55
C PRO A 16 41.76 45.97 7.95
N THR A 17 40.65 45.37 8.44
CA THR A 17 39.29 45.93 8.74
C THR A 17 38.20 46.21 7.67
N LEU A 18 37.01 45.69 8.01
CA LEU A 18 35.63 46.21 7.84
C LEU A 18 34.97 46.30 6.44
N GLY A 19 33.85 45.58 6.29
CA GLY A 19 32.87 45.71 5.21
C GLY A 19 31.81 44.61 5.27
N GLN A 20 30.52 44.94 5.13
CA GLN A 20 29.41 43.98 5.00
C GLN A 20 28.97 43.82 3.53
N CYS A 21 28.06 42.86 3.31
CA CYS A 21 27.12 42.71 2.18
C CYS A 21 27.46 41.71 1.05
N GLY A 22 26.49 40.82 0.80
CA GLY A 22 26.05 40.42 -0.55
C GLY A 22 26.80 39.31 -1.28
N PRO A 23 26.16 38.17 -1.61
CA PRO A 23 26.57 37.38 -2.78
C PRO A 23 26.25 38.16 -4.07
N PRO A 24 27.11 38.09 -5.11
CA PRO A 24 26.95 38.94 -6.29
C PRO A 24 25.94 38.40 -7.31
N MET A 25 25.10 39.30 -7.84
CA MET A 25 24.47 39.12 -9.16
C MET A 25 25.28 39.84 -10.23
N LEU A 26 25.45 39.20 -11.39
CA LEU A 26 25.41 39.86 -12.70
C LEU A 26 24.51 38.97 -13.57
N ALA A 27 23.27 39.38 -13.88
CA ALA A 27 22.90 40.50 -14.76
C ALA A 27 23.36 40.18 -16.21
N GLU A 28 22.47 39.61 -17.02
CA GLU A 28 21.46 40.30 -17.84
C GLU A 28 22.01 40.68 -19.21
N LEU A 29 21.31 40.23 -20.25
CA LEU A 29 21.50 40.72 -21.62
C LEU A 29 20.17 40.74 -22.37
N VAL A 30 19.25 41.60 -21.90
CA VAL A 30 18.12 42.04 -22.72
C VAL A 30 18.65 43.09 -23.70
N MET A 31 18.54 42.81 -25.00
CA MET A 31 18.65 43.82 -26.06
C MET A 31 17.55 43.58 -27.08
N SER A 32 16.85 44.66 -27.43
CA SER A 32 15.64 44.64 -28.23
C SER A 32 15.76 45.52 -29.50
N GLU A 33 14.82 45.29 -30.41
CA GLU A 33 14.21 46.28 -31.34
C GLU A 33 14.84 46.71 -32.70
N PHE A 34 13.91 46.76 -33.67
CA PHE A 34 13.75 47.58 -34.90
C PHE A 34 14.93 47.75 -35.91
N TYR A 35 14.76 47.50 -37.22
CA TYR A 35 13.88 48.12 -38.24
C TYR A 35 13.94 47.22 -39.52
N SER A 36 13.06 47.21 -40.55
CA SER A 36 11.67 47.69 -40.83
C SER A 36 11.25 47.19 -42.26
N PRO A 37 10.03 47.43 -42.80
CA PRO A 37 9.46 46.60 -43.88
C PRO A 37 9.47 47.18 -45.32
N SER A 38 9.44 46.30 -46.33
CA SER A 38 8.91 46.55 -47.69
C SER A 38 8.59 45.20 -48.39
N ARG A 39 7.59 45.01 -49.28
CA ARG A 39 6.59 45.90 -49.90
C ARG A 39 5.18 45.26 -49.88
N TRP A 40 4.14 46.07 -50.05
CA TRP A 40 2.76 45.64 -50.35
C TRP A 40 2.35 45.98 -51.81
N ARG A 41 1.24 45.36 -52.27
CA ARG A 41 0.42 45.66 -53.48
C ARG A 41 0.97 45.31 -54.88
N SER A 42 0.53 44.16 -55.40
CA SER A 42 -0.20 44.03 -56.68
C SER A 42 -0.66 42.57 -56.84
N ALA A 43 -1.85 42.24 -57.38
CA ALA A 43 -2.99 43.06 -57.77
C ALA A 43 -4.29 42.25 -57.60
N MET A 44 -5.45 42.91 -57.50
CA MET A 44 -6.75 42.25 -57.51
C MET A 44 -7.78 43.14 -58.22
N ASN A 45 -8.06 42.88 -59.50
CA ASN A 45 -9.34 43.21 -60.16
C ASN A 45 -9.42 42.69 -61.60
N GLN A 46 -10.59 42.11 -61.92
CA GLN A 46 -11.27 42.07 -63.24
C GLN A 46 -10.56 41.43 -64.46
N ILE A 47 -11.25 40.45 -65.07
CA ILE A 47 -11.96 40.61 -66.37
C ILE A 47 -13.03 39.48 -66.50
N LYS A 48 -13.99 39.63 -67.42
CA LYS A 48 -15.12 38.70 -67.68
C LYS A 48 -15.00 38.05 -69.08
N ALA A 49 -15.66 36.90 -69.25
CA ALA A 49 -16.05 36.26 -70.53
C ALA A 49 -14.88 35.78 -71.42
N SER A 50 -15.06 34.91 -72.44
CA SER A 50 -16.27 34.23 -72.97
C SER A 50 -15.99 32.70 -73.12
N GLU A 51 -16.93 31.79 -73.43
CA GLU A 51 -17.40 31.38 -74.79
C GLU A 51 -16.27 31.24 -75.83
N GLU A 52 -16.20 30.22 -76.71
CA GLU A 52 -17.16 29.16 -77.09
C GLU A 52 -16.40 27.96 -77.71
N GLU A 53 -16.97 26.74 -77.71
CA GLU A 53 -17.10 25.86 -78.89
C GLU A 53 -17.75 24.48 -78.58
N ALA A 54 -18.55 24.01 -79.55
CA ALA A 54 -19.19 22.69 -79.67
C ALA A 54 -19.20 22.36 -81.20
N PRO A 55 -19.99 21.42 -81.78
CA PRO A 55 -20.87 20.36 -81.26
C PRO A 55 -20.53 19.02 -81.99
N PRO A 56 -21.48 18.22 -82.57
CA PRO A 56 -22.78 17.68 -82.15
C PRO A 56 -22.66 16.12 -81.90
N SER A 57 -23.66 15.26 -81.73
CA SER A 57 -25.07 15.27 -82.20
C SER A 57 -26.00 14.19 -81.59
N LYS A 58 -27.31 14.51 -81.57
CA LYS A 58 -28.49 13.63 -81.82
C LYS A 58 -28.95 12.56 -80.81
N THR A 59 -30.15 12.80 -80.26
CA THR A 59 -31.42 11.98 -80.29
C THR A 59 -31.35 10.44 -80.18
N THR A 60 -32.31 9.74 -79.55
CA THR A 60 -33.79 9.91 -79.70
C THR A 60 -34.63 9.31 -78.55
N LEU A 61 -35.91 9.69 -78.54
CA LEU A 61 -37.06 9.35 -77.68
C LEU A 61 -37.40 7.84 -77.42
N CYS A 62 -38.13 7.62 -76.31
CA CYS A 62 -39.24 6.65 -76.11
C CYS A 62 -38.99 5.12 -76.29
N GLU A 63 -39.87 4.19 -75.86
CA GLU A 63 -41.22 4.28 -75.24
C GLU A 63 -41.49 3.13 -74.21
N GLU A 64 -42.73 2.97 -73.75
CA GLU A 64 -43.19 2.03 -72.69
C GLU A 64 -43.69 0.66 -73.22
N HIS A 65 -44.41 -0.10 -72.36
CA HIS A 65 -45.26 -1.28 -72.64
C HIS A 65 -44.58 -2.65 -72.99
N GLU A 66 -45.16 -3.82 -72.70
CA GLU A 66 -46.04 -4.25 -71.59
C GLU A 66 -46.19 -5.81 -71.57
N GLY A 67 -46.35 -6.42 -70.38
CA GLY A 67 -46.96 -7.77 -70.24
C GLY A 67 -46.12 -9.00 -70.68
N GLN A 68 -46.60 -10.24 -70.53
CA GLN A 68 -47.78 -10.72 -69.78
C GLN A 68 -47.66 -12.25 -69.43
N ARG A 69 -47.92 -12.59 -68.16
CA ARG A 69 -48.68 -13.80 -67.67
C ARG A 69 -48.23 -15.27 -67.95
N ARG A 70 -48.24 -16.06 -66.84
CA ARG A 70 -48.79 -17.46 -66.71
C ARG A 70 -47.95 -18.62 -67.35
N ILE A 71 -48.04 -19.93 -67.00
CA ILE A 71 -48.79 -20.74 -65.98
C ILE A 71 -48.17 -22.16 -65.77
N HIS A 72 -48.58 -22.89 -64.71
CA HIS A 72 -48.38 -24.35 -64.42
C HIS A 72 -46.93 -24.84 -64.10
N GLN A 73 -46.63 -25.69 -63.09
CA GLN A 73 -47.15 -26.99 -62.56
C GLN A 73 -46.51 -28.24 -63.21
N GLN A 74 -45.74 -29.03 -62.43
CA GLN A 74 -45.98 -30.45 -62.09
C GLN A 74 -44.79 -31.07 -61.29
N GLY A 75 -45.01 -32.19 -60.60
CA GLY A 75 -43.99 -33.05 -59.97
C GLY A 75 -43.56 -34.21 -60.90
N PRO A 76 -43.13 -35.42 -60.44
CA PRO A 76 -43.54 -36.04 -59.16
C PRO A 76 -42.49 -36.94 -58.42
N ASP A 77 -42.95 -37.57 -57.33
CA ASP A 77 -42.64 -38.90 -56.75
C ASP A 77 -41.21 -39.45 -56.51
N SER A 78 -40.96 -39.81 -55.24
CA SER A 78 -40.81 -41.22 -54.81
C SER A 78 -40.84 -41.40 -53.28
N ALA A 79 -41.37 -42.52 -52.78
CA ALA A 79 -41.43 -42.93 -51.36
C ALA A 79 -40.47 -44.11 -51.10
N GLY A 80 -40.14 -44.58 -49.87
CA GLY A 80 -40.53 -44.29 -48.47
C GLY A 80 -39.66 -45.21 -47.55
N PRO A 81 -40.10 -45.74 -46.38
CA PRO A 81 -41.31 -45.43 -45.58
C PRO A 81 -41.14 -45.41 -44.02
N GLY A 82 -41.74 -44.42 -43.32
CA GLY A 82 -42.28 -44.49 -41.94
C GLY A 82 -41.35 -44.83 -40.73
N PRO A 83 -41.91 -45.01 -39.50
CA PRO A 83 -43.23 -44.58 -39.00
C PRO A 83 -43.16 -43.76 -37.68
N GLY A 84 -44.30 -43.18 -37.25
CA GLY A 84 -44.49 -42.63 -35.88
C GLY A 84 -45.00 -43.68 -34.87
N PRO A 85 -44.97 -43.37 -33.56
CA PRO A 85 -46.21 -42.94 -32.84
C PRO A 85 -45.97 -41.67 -31.98
N SER A 86 -46.85 -40.67 -31.94
CA SER A 86 -48.25 -40.62 -31.45
C SER A 86 -48.40 -40.64 -29.92
N CYS A 87 -49.11 -39.64 -29.38
CA CYS A 87 -49.46 -39.55 -27.96
C CYS A 87 -50.53 -40.59 -27.62
N VAL A 88 -50.45 -41.21 -26.43
CA VAL A 88 -51.50 -42.13 -25.94
C VAL A 88 -52.63 -41.31 -25.30
N SER A 89 -53.87 -41.72 -25.56
CA SER A 89 -55.08 -41.00 -25.17
C SER A 89 -55.66 -41.45 -23.81
N MET A 90 -56.72 -40.74 -23.42
CA MET A 90 -57.51 -40.84 -22.19
C MET A 90 -57.84 -42.25 -21.70
N LYS A 91 -57.96 -42.37 -20.37
CA LYS A 91 -59.08 -43.09 -19.74
C LYS A 91 -59.84 -42.14 -18.81
N SER A 92 -61.12 -42.43 -18.63
CA SER A 92 -62.07 -41.64 -17.82
C SER A 92 -62.83 -42.56 -16.85
N ASP A 93 -63.83 -41.98 -16.18
CA ASP A 93 -64.95 -42.61 -15.45
C ASP A 93 -64.88 -42.75 -13.91
N LEU A 94 -66.05 -42.48 -13.30
CA LEU A 94 -66.45 -42.62 -11.88
C LEU A 94 -65.81 -41.59 -10.90
N SER A 95 -66.56 -40.66 -10.26
CA SER A 95 -67.70 -40.77 -9.31
C SER A 95 -67.32 -41.37 -7.94
N ILE A 96 -67.77 -40.93 -6.75
CA ILE A 96 -68.59 -39.80 -6.21
C ILE A 96 -68.28 -39.77 -4.68
N GLY A 97 -68.40 -38.70 -3.87
CA GLY A 97 -68.79 -37.30 -4.07
C GLY A 97 -69.32 -36.68 -2.74
N ARG A 98 -69.11 -35.37 -2.49
CA ARG A 98 -69.23 -34.65 -1.17
C ARG A 98 -68.09 -35.01 -0.18
N TYR A 99 -67.69 -34.17 0.78
CA TYR A 99 -68.16 -32.83 1.18
C TYR A 99 -67.01 -31.80 1.18
N ILE A 100 -67.27 -30.59 0.68
CA ILE A 100 -66.55 -29.39 1.14
C ILE A 100 -67.40 -28.80 2.27
N ASN A 101 -66.97 -28.94 3.52
CA ASN A 101 -67.64 -28.29 4.66
C ASN A 101 -66.74 -28.14 5.89
N PHE A 102 -65.86 -27.14 5.89
CA PHE A 102 -65.43 -26.47 7.12
C PHE A 102 -65.62 -24.96 6.95
N LYS A 103 -66.90 -24.58 7.10
CA LYS A 103 -67.46 -23.25 7.37
C LYS A 103 -66.50 -22.07 7.28
N ASP A 104 -66.74 -21.24 6.27
CA ASP A 104 -66.54 -19.81 6.41
C ASP A 104 -67.53 -19.23 7.45
N GLY A 105 -67.14 -18.14 8.10
CA GLY A 105 -67.89 -17.47 9.17
C GLY A 105 -67.32 -17.73 10.59
N GLN A 106 -67.36 -16.76 11.51
CA GLN A 106 -68.05 -15.46 11.46
C GLN A 106 -67.14 -14.33 12.00
N LYS A 107 -67.21 -13.16 11.36
CA LYS A 107 -66.98 -11.87 12.03
C LYS A 107 -68.32 -11.25 12.41
N HIS A 108 -68.79 -11.54 13.61
CA HIS A 108 -69.61 -10.58 14.37
C HIS A 108 -68.65 -9.69 15.19
N GLY A 109 -68.95 -8.42 15.49
CA GLY A 109 -69.99 -7.55 14.93
C GLY A 109 -70.93 -6.94 15.98
N GLU A 110 -70.96 -5.61 16.02
CA GLU A 110 -71.99 -4.71 16.56
C GLU A 110 -72.09 -3.56 15.53
N LEU A 111 -73.27 -3.08 15.09
CA LEU A 111 -74.34 -2.40 15.83
C LEU A 111 -73.85 -1.03 16.37
N ILE A 112 -74.56 0.11 16.20
CA ILE A 112 -76.00 0.28 15.91
C ILE A 112 -76.31 1.66 15.28
N VAL A 113 -77.36 1.75 14.43
CA VAL A 113 -78.21 2.96 14.13
C VAL A 113 -77.54 4.17 13.39
N ASP A 114 -78.19 4.85 12.43
CA ASP A 114 -79.51 4.66 11.82
C ASP A 114 -79.50 4.89 10.30
N GLN A 115 -80.52 4.36 9.61
CA GLN A 115 -80.84 4.73 8.23
C GLN A 115 -82.36 4.69 8.03
N GLN A 116 -82.98 5.86 7.80
CA GLN A 116 -84.40 5.94 7.46
C GLN A 116 -84.59 6.35 5.99
N ARG A 117 -85.34 5.50 5.27
CA ARG A 117 -86.47 5.82 4.36
C ARG A 117 -86.29 6.87 3.25
N THR A 118 -86.77 6.66 2.01
CA THR A 118 -87.49 5.52 1.39
C THR A 118 -87.35 5.64 -0.14
N GLU A 119 -87.71 4.57 -0.85
CA GLU A 119 -87.83 4.45 -2.31
C GLU A 119 -88.58 5.62 -3.00
N VAL A 120 -88.38 5.81 -4.31
CA VAL A 120 -89.43 5.61 -5.36
C VAL A 120 -88.98 6.11 -6.75
N LEU A 121 -89.10 5.19 -7.73
CA LEU A 121 -89.29 5.32 -9.19
C LEU A 121 -88.42 6.24 -10.09
N SER A 122 -88.20 5.72 -11.30
CA SER A 122 -87.85 6.47 -12.52
C SER A 122 -89.09 7.13 -13.15
N GLY A 123 -88.91 8.27 -13.82
CA GLY A 123 -89.99 8.99 -14.51
C GLY A 123 -89.46 10.07 -15.45
N GLN A 124 -90.16 10.29 -16.57
CA GLN A 124 -89.69 11.14 -17.67
C GLN A 124 -90.06 12.64 -17.51
N SER A 125 -89.37 13.45 -18.32
CA SER A 125 -89.86 14.64 -19.03
C SER A 125 -90.11 15.98 -18.31
N VAL A 126 -89.28 16.96 -18.72
CA VAL A 126 -89.67 18.28 -19.28
C VAL A 126 -89.87 19.48 -18.33
N GLN A 127 -88.98 20.47 -18.56
CA GLN A 127 -89.07 21.93 -18.35
C GLN A 127 -88.89 22.56 -16.95
N GLN A 128 -88.11 23.67 -16.99
CA GLN A 128 -87.96 24.75 -15.99
C GLN A 128 -87.30 24.33 -14.65
N HIS A 129 -86.35 25.08 -14.06
CA HIS A 129 -85.72 26.36 -14.42
C HIS A 129 -84.19 26.23 -14.46
N GLY A 130 -83.49 27.31 -14.85
CA GLY A 130 -82.02 27.36 -14.80
C GLY A 130 -81.50 27.41 -13.36
N ALA A 131 -80.72 26.40 -12.99
CA ALA A 131 -79.73 26.47 -11.93
C ALA A 131 -78.38 26.03 -12.52
N ASP A 132 -77.32 26.81 -12.58
CA ASP A 132 -77.08 28.26 -12.48
C ASP A 132 -75.56 28.32 -12.73
N LEU A 133 -75.09 29.09 -13.71
CA LEU A 133 -73.65 29.15 -14.01
C LEU A 133 -72.86 29.71 -12.82
N ASP A 134 -73.46 30.61 -12.05
CA ASP A 134 -72.81 31.22 -10.88
C ASP A 134 -72.65 30.16 -9.77
N SER A 135 -73.59 29.24 -9.58
CA SER A 135 -73.44 28.09 -8.67
C SER A 135 -72.29 27.15 -9.04
N ILE A 136 -72.08 26.89 -10.34
CA ILE A 136 -70.97 26.04 -10.81
C ILE A 136 -69.64 26.79 -10.71
N PHE A 137 -69.59 28.06 -11.11
CA PHE A 137 -68.40 28.89 -10.98
C PHE A 137 -68.02 29.15 -9.51
N LYS A 138 -68.99 29.29 -8.61
CA LYS A 138 -68.77 29.39 -7.18
C LYS A 138 -68.25 28.08 -6.59
N LEU A 139 -68.80 26.93 -6.97
CA LEU A 139 -68.26 25.63 -6.55
C LEU A 139 -66.84 25.39 -7.10
N LEU A 140 -66.56 25.85 -8.32
CA LEU A 140 -65.22 25.83 -8.91
C LEU A 140 -64.25 26.77 -8.16
N GLU A 141 -64.69 27.98 -7.83
CA GLU A 141 -63.93 28.95 -7.03
C GLU A 141 -63.63 28.40 -5.63
N GLU A 142 -64.62 27.84 -4.94
CA GLU A 142 -64.45 27.21 -3.62
C GLU A 142 -63.46 26.04 -3.66
N ASN A 143 -63.50 25.21 -4.71
CA ASN A 143 -62.54 24.13 -4.91
C ASN A 143 -61.13 24.63 -5.26
N ILE A 144 -60.98 25.62 -6.15
CA ILE A 144 -59.69 26.24 -6.48
C ILE A 144 -59.10 26.91 -5.23
N ILE A 145 -59.89 27.67 -4.48
CA ILE A 145 -59.47 28.30 -3.23
C ILE A 145 -59.05 27.25 -2.20
N CYS A 146 -59.73 26.10 -2.12
CA CYS A 146 -59.35 24.98 -1.25
C CYS A 146 -58.01 24.36 -1.68
N PHE A 147 -57.85 24.03 -2.96
CA PHE A 147 -56.61 23.51 -3.54
C PHE A 147 -55.44 24.47 -3.31
N VAL A 148 -55.58 25.74 -3.69
CA VAL A 148 -54.56 26.79 -3.51
C VAL A 148 -54.20 26.98 -2.03
N LYS A 149 -55.18 27.00 -1.12
CA LYS A 149 -54.91 27.09 0.33
C LYS A 149 -54.17 25.84 0.86
N ASN A 150 -54.43 24.66 0.31
CA ASN A 150 -53.78 23.42 0.74
C ASN A 150 -52.36 23.29 0.17
N GLU A 151 -52.13 23.61 -1.10
CA GLU A 151 -50.78 23.64 -1.67
C GLU A 151 -49.93 24.79 -1.09
N LEU A 152 -50.48 25.98 -0.83
CA LEU A 152 -49.76 27.03 -0.11
C LEU A 152 -49.39 26.60 1.32
N LYS A 153 -50.25 25.85 2.03
CA LYS A 153 -49.89 25.25 3.33
C LYS A 153 -48.79 24.20 3.20
N LYS A 154 -48.80 23.34 2.16
CA LYS A 154 -47.70 22.39 1.88
C LYS A 154 -46.39 23.15 1.62
N ILE A 155 -46.41 24.17 0.77
CA ILE A 155 -45.25 25.00 0.43
C ILE A 155 -44.71 25.74 1.66
N HIS A 156 -45.57 26.37 2.46
CA HIS A 156 -45.19 27.04 3.71
C HIS A 156 -44.51 26.05 4.68
N LYS A 157 -45.08 24.85 4.86
CA LYS A 157 -44.49 23.81 5.71
C LYS A 157 -43.12 23.33 5.22
N VAL A 158 -42.90 23.28 3.90
CA VAL A 158 -41.60 22.94 3.29
C VAL A 158 -40.58 24.09 3.42
N LEU A 159 -41.03 25.33 3.57
CA LEU A 159 -40.17 26.51 3.74
C LEU A 159 -39.83 26.81 5.22
N ASP A 160 -40.63 26.34 6.18
CA ASP A 160 -40.41 26.52 7.63
C ASP A 160 -39.38 25.55 8.25
N THR A 161 -39.18 24.36 7.67
CA THR A 161 -38.34 23.31 8.28
C THR A 161 -36.95 23.25 7.65
N ASP A 162 -35.94 23.79 8.36
CA ASP A 162 -34.53 23.74 7.92
C ASP A 162 -33.89 22.33 7.98
N HIS A 163 -34.60 21.31 8.48
CA HIS A 163 -34.13 19.91 8.50
C HIS A 163 -35.16 18.90 7.98
N THR A 164 -34.85 18.36 6.80
CA THR A 164 -35.07 17.00 6.23
C THR A 164 -36.43 16.27 6.33
N GLU A 165 -36.71 15.50 5.28
CA GLU A 165 -37.71 14.41 5.16
C GLU A 165 -39.21 14.76 5.28
N VAL A 166 -39.77 15.19 4.15
CA VAL A 166 -41.10 14.71 3.74
C VAL A 166 -40.90 13.51 2.82
N SER A 167 -41.29 12.32 3.28
CA SER A 167 -41.44 11.17 2.39
C SER A 167 -42.65 11.41 1.47
N GLU A 168 -42.43 11.66 0.17
CA GLU A 168 -43.49 11.61 -0.85
C GLU A 168 -43.88 10.13 -1.10
N SER A 169 -44.44 9.49 -0.07
CA SER A 169 -44.98 8.14 -0.14
C SER A 169 -46.41 8.17 -0.71
N GLN A 170 -46.75 7.09 -1.44
CA GLN A 170 -48.05 6.85 -2.10
C GLN A 170 -48.24 7.60 -3.43
N ARG A 171 -49.21 7.10 -4.21
CA ARG A 171 -49.37 7.39 -5.64
C ARG A 171 -50.33 8.59 -5.82
N GLU A 172 -49.79 9.78 -6.08
CA GLU A 172 -50.59 10.89 -6.63
C GLU A 172 -50.89 10.60 -8.11
N ASP A 173 -52.14 10.79 -8.57
CA ASP A 173 -52.53 10.62 -9.97
C ASP A 173 -51.86 11.67 -10.88
N GLU A 174 -51.57 11.32 -12.14
CA GLU A 174 -50.81 12.19 -13.05
C GLU A 174 -51.48 13.56 -13.30
N GLU A 175 -52.82 13.61 -13.30
CA GLU A 175 -53.58 14.87 -13.42
C GLU A 175 -53.40 15.80 -12.21
N GLN A 176 -53.33 15.24 -10.99
CA GLN A 176 -53.05 16.03 -9.79
C GLN A 176 -51.61 16.56 -9.82
N ARG A 177 -50.65 15.73 -10.24
CA ARG A 177 -49.24 16.12 -10.38
C ARG A 177 -49.05 17.24 -11.40
N SER A 178 -49.70 17.16 -12.56
CA SER A 178 -49.71 18.21 -13.59
C SER A 178 -50.29 19.53 -13.05
N SER A 179 -51.44 19.45 -12.37
CA SER A 179 -52.11 20.61 -11.76
C SER A 179 -51.23 21.28 -10.68
N ARG A 180 -50.53 20.49 -9.89
CA ARG A 180 -49.60 20.92 -8.83
C ARG A 180 -48.35 21.59 -9.40
N GLU A 181 -47.81 21.09 -10.52
CA GLU A 181 -46.69 21.75 -11.21
C GLU A 181 -47.08 23.06 -11.92
N ALA A 182 -48.26 23.10 -12.54
CA ALA A 182 -48.80 24.35 -13.09
C ALA A 182 -48.99 25.41 -11.98
N PHE A 183 -49.50 25.02 -10.81
CA PHE A 183 -49.63 25.91 -9.66
C PHE A 183 -48.26 26.39 -9.12
N LEU A 184 -47.23 25.53 -9.11
CA LEU A 184 -45.87 25.93 -8.74
C LEU A 184 -45.28 26.98 -9.70
N LYS A 185 -45.49 26.83 -11.03
CA LYS A 185 -45.08 27.86 -12.01
C LYS A 185 -45.82 29.18 -11.83
N ILE A 186 -47.14 29.15 -11.59
CA ILE A 186 -47.93 30.35 -11.28
C ILE A 186 -47.43 31.02 -9.99
N THR A 187 -47.10 30.23 -8.96
CA THR A 187 -46.55 30.72 -7.68
C THR A 187 -45.17 31.35 -7.87
N GLU A 188 -44.30 30.76 -8.70
CA GLU A 188 -43.01 31.33 -9.09
C GLU A 188 -43.19 32.71 -9.77
N ASP A 189 -44.10 32.80 -10.74
CA ASP A 189 -44.43 34.01 -11.49
C ASP A 189 -44.89 35.15 -10.55
N PHE A 190 -45.76 34.84 -9.59
CA PHE A 190 -46.19 35.82 -8.58
C PHE A 190 -45.05 36.21 -7.64
N LEU A 191 -44.20 35.28 -7.19
CA LEU A 191 -43.07 35.59 -6.31
C LEU A 191 -42.01 36.43 -7.02
N ARG A 192 -41.67 36.15 -8.28
CA ARG A 192 -40.76 37.00 -9.06
C ARG A 192 -41.36 38.39 -9.30
N ARG A 193 -42.67 38.51 -9.59
CA ARG A 193 -43.37 39.82 -9.63
C ARG A 193 -43.34 40.56 -8.29
N MET A 194 -43.39 39.85 -7.17
CA MET A 194 -43.24 40.38 -5.80
C MET A 194 -41.77 40.65 -5.40
N LYS A 195 -40.80 40.45 -6.31
CA LYS A 195 -39.35 40.54 -6.08
C LYS A 195 -38.81 39.58 -5.00
N GLN A 196 -39.53 38.49 -4.75
CA GLN A 196 -39.17 37.43 -3.80
C GLN A 196 -38.39 36.30 -4.49
N GLU A 197 -37.33 36.67 -5.22
CA GLU A 197 -36.52 35.76 -6.05
C GLU A 197 -35.95 34.59 -5.24
N LYS A 198 -35.43 34.85 -4.04
CA LYS A 198 -34.92 33.81 -3.13
C LYS A 198 -36.00 32.79 -2.69
N LEU A 199 -37.28 33.18 -2.68
CA LEU A 199 -38.39 32.26 -2.43
C LEU A 199 -38.78 31.48 -3.69
N ALA A 200 -38.79 32.16 -4.85
CA ALA A 200 -39.07 31.53 -6.15
C ALA A 200 -38.04 30.42 -6.47
N ASP A 201 -36.75 30.72 -6.33
CA ASP A 201 -35.65 29.76 -6.56
C ASP A 201 -35.72 28.59 -5.55
N LYS A 202 -36.00 28.85 -4.26
CA LYS A 202 -36.23 27.79 -3.24
C LYS A 202 -37.40 26.86 -3.59
N ILE A 203 -38.46 27.36 -4.22
CA ILE A 203 -39.65 26.57 -4.57
C ILE A 203 -39.43 25.71 -5.82
N ARG A 204 -38.59 26.15 -6.77
CA ARG A 204 -38.26 25.38 -7.99
C ARG A 204 -37.10 24.41 -7.80
N ALA A 205 -36.21 24.65 -6.83
CA ALA A 205 -35.06 23.79 -6.55
C ALA A 205 -35.40 22.29 -6.33
N PRO A 206 -36.48 21.88 -5.64
CA PRO A 206 -36.85 20.47 -5.53
C PRO A 206 -37.23 19.81 -6.86
N ALA A 207 -37.84 20.56 -7.79
CA ALA A 207 -38.15 20.06 -9.13
C ALA A 207 -36.85 19.90 -9.94
N CYS A 208 -36.02 20.95 -9.99
CA CYS A 208 -34.70 20.92 -10.63
C CYS A 208 -33.82 19.79 -10.10
N ARG A 209 -33.79 19.57 -8.78
CA ARG A 209 -33.00 18.51 -8.13
C ARG A 209 -33.45 17.12 -8.60
N ARG A 210 -34.76 16.86 -8.76
CA ARG A 210 -35.27 15.58 -9.27
C ARG A 210 -34.88 15.36 -10.74
N GLU A 211 -34.90 16.40 -11.56
CA GLU A 211 -34.56 16.31 -12.99
C GLU A 211 -33.05 16.16 -13.21
N LEU A 212 -32.24 16.98 -12.53
CA LEU A 212 -30.78 16.87 -12.48
C LEU A 212 -30.33 15.47 -11.99
N LYS A 213 -30.95 14.94 -10.92
CA LYS A 213 -30.73 13.55 -10.48
C LYS A 213 -31.14 12.54 -11.55
N SER A 214 -32.29 12.71 -12.21
CA SER A 214 -32.73 11.82 -13.29
C SER A 214 -31.72 11.75 -14.44
N ASN A 215 -31.18 12.90 -14.86
CA ASN A 215 -30.26 12.97 -15.99
C ASN A 215 -28.84 12.53 -15.61
N LEU A 216 -28.34 12.88 -14.41
CA LEU A 216 -27.08 12.34 -13.90
C LEU A 216 -27.15 10.83 -13.65
N LYS A 217 -28.29 10.30 -13.19
CA LYS A 217 -28.54 8.86 -13.11
C LYS A 217 -28.46 8.22 -14.50
N LYS A 218 -29.15 8.75 -15.51
CA LYS A 218 -29.04 8.26 -16.90
C LYS A 218 -27.60 8.32 -17.43
N LYS A 219 -26.83 9.37 -17.10
CA LYS A 219 -25.43 9.57 -17.54
C LYS A 219 -24.44 8.56 -16.91
N PHE A 220 -24.68 8.11 -15.67
CA PHE A 220 -23.70 7.29 -14.92
C PHE A 220 -24.19 5.91 -14.45
N GLN A 221 -25.47 5.55 -14.65
CA GLN A 221 -26.01 4.23 -14.29
C GLN A 221 -25.30 3.06 -15.03
N CYS A 222 -24.78 3.31 -16.22
CA CYS A 222 -24.18 2.31 -17.10
C CYS A 222 -22.73 2.69 -17.42
N LEU A 223 -21.80 1.75 -17.23
CA LEU A 223 -20.46 1.85 -17.82
C LEU A 223 -20.49 1.28 -19.25
N PHE A 224 -19.88 2.00 -20.18
CA PHE A 224 -19.77 1.60 -21.59
C PHE A 224 -18.38 1.05 -21.89
N GLU A 225 -18.28 -0.26 -22.07
CA GLU A 225 -17.07 -0.93 -22.57
C GLU A 225 -16.95 -0.71 -24.11
N GLY A 226 -16.49 0.49 -24.50
CA GLY A 226 -16.30 0.91 -25.91
C GLY A 226 -17.36 1.89 -26.43
N VAL A 227 -17.52 2.01 -27.77
CA VAL A 227 -18.46 2.99 -28.36
C VAL A 227 -19.91 2.74 -27.90
N ALA A 228 -20.50 3.76 -27.27
CA ALA A 228 -21.85 3.76 -26.68
C ALA A 228 -23.04 3.56 -27.65
N LYS A 229 -22.83 3.15 -28.92
CA LYS A 229 -23.91 2.85 -29.89
C LYS A 229 -24.23 1.36 -30.07
N ALA A 230 -23.40 0.41 -29.59
CA ALA A 230 -23.57 -1.03 -29.89
C ALA A 230 -22.97 -1.99 -28.83
N GLY A 231 -23.18 -1.70 -27.55
CA GLY A 231 -22.80 -2.59 -26.44
C GLY A 231 -23.98 -2.87 -25.51
N ASN A 232 -24.01 -4.05 -24.90
CA ASN A 232 -24.87 -4.29 -23.74
C ASN A 232 -24.35 -3.41 -22.59
N PRO A 233 -25.16 -2.52 -22.01
CA PRO A 233 -24.72 -1.67 -20.91
C PRO A 233 -24.57 -2.51 -19.63
N THR A 234 -23.38 -2.47 -19.01
CA THR A 234 -23.18 -3.06 -17.68
C THR A 234 -23.50 -2.02 -16.62
N LEU A 235 -24.38 -2.35 -15.68
CA LEU A 235 -24.75 -1.43 -14.60
C LEU A 235 -23.53 -1.18 -13.69
N LEU A 236 -23.19 0.09 -13.44
CA LEU A 236 -22.05 0.47 -12.60
C LEU A 236 -22.13 -0.19 -11.21
N ASN A 237 -23.33 -0.27 -10.63
CA ASN A 237 -23.57 -0.92 -9.34
C ASN A 237 -23.31 -2.45 -9.31
N GLU A 238 -23.32 -3.16 -10.45
CA GLU A 238 -23.03 -4.61 -10.48
C GLU A 238 -21.52 -4.91 -10.48
N ILE A 239 -20.71 -4.03 -11.08
CA ILE A 239 -19.27 -4.23 -11.29
C ILE A 239 -18.38 -3.31 -10.44
N PHE A 240 -18.94 -2.35 -9.70
CA PHE A 240 -18.17 -1.50 -8.81
C PHE A 240 -17.63 -2.31 -7.62
N THR A 241 -16.31 -2.35 -7.51
CA THR A 241 -15.58 -2.74 -6.31
C THR A 241 -15.06 -1.47 -5.65
N GLU A 242 -15.23 -1.37 -4.33
CA GLU A 242 -14.75 -0.22 -3.56
C GLU A 242 -13.23 -0.09 -3.68
N LEU A 243 -12.74 1.14 -3.87
CA LEU A 243 -11.31 1.43 -4.03
C LEU A 243 -10.69 1.71 -2.66
N TYR A 244 -9.42 1.34 -2.47
CA TYR A 244 -8.68 1.74 -1.27
C TYR A 244 -8.24 3.21 -1.40
N ILE A 245 -8.75 4.07 -0.51
CA ILE A 245 -8.55 5.53 -0.50
C ILE A 245 -8.09 5.94 0.90
N THR A 246 -7.05 6.78 0.98
CA THR A 246 -6.44 7.19 2.25
C THR A 246 -6.15 8.70 2.32
N GLU A 247 -6.04 9.27 3.53
CA GLU A 247 -5.62 10.67 3.72
C GLU A 247 -4.17 10.83 3.25
N GLY A 248 -3.96 11.66 2.22
CA GLY A 248 -2.66 11.83 1.57
C GLY A 248 -1.75 12.76 2.37
N GLY A 249 -0.52 12.30 2.64
CA GLY A 249 0.49 13.12 3.31
C GLY A 249 0.87 14.38 2.51
N THR A 250 1.53 15.33 3.19
CA THR A 250 2.04 16.58 2.62
C THR A 250 3.26 16.40 1.70
N GLY A 251 3.39 15.22 1.08
CA GLY A 251 4.55 14.80 0.29
C GLY A 251 4.60 15.41 -1.10
N GLU A 252 5.82 15.46 -1.61
CA GLU A 252 6.24 16.08 -2.86
C GLU A 252 5.66 15.41 -4.12
N VAL A 253 5.94 15.99 -5.28
CA VAL A 253 5.56 15.41 -6.57
C VAL A 253 6.46 14.23 -6.88
N ASN A 254 5.93 13.01 -6.83
CA ASN A 254 6.66 11.84 -7.33
C ASN A 254 6.67 11.83 -8.87
N GLU A 255 7.86 11.99 -9.45
CA GLU A 255 8.13 11.98 -10.90
C GLU A 255 8.40 10.57 -11.50
N GLU A 256 8.41 9.52 -10.66
CA GLU A 256 8.65 8.14 -11.09
C GLU A 256 7.54 7.59 -11.98
N HIS A 257 7.89 6.68 -12.90
CA HIS A 257 6.92 6.11 -13.83
C HIS A 257 5.87 5.24 -13.11
N GLU A 258 4.63 5.23 -13.62
CA GLU A 258 3.46 4.60 -12.99
C GLU A 258 3.72 3.13 -12.62
N VAL A 259 4.47 2.37 -13.43
CA VAL A 259 4.84 0.97 -13.14
C VAL A 259 5.66 0.81 -11.85
N ARG A 260 6.65 1.68 -11.62
CA ARG A 260 7.45 1.67 -10.38
C ARG A 260 6.63 2.11 -9.17
N GLN A 261 5.61 2.95 -9.38
CA GLN A 261 4.65 3.31 -8.33
C GLN A 261 3.72 2.14 -7.99
N ILE A 262 3.22 1.37 -8.98
CA ILE A 262 2.40 0.17 -8.76
C ILE A 262 3.19 -0.91 -8.02
N GLU A 263 4.42 -1.19 -8.46
CA GLU A 263 5.29 -2.20 -7.83
C GLU A 263 5.52 -1.87 -6.35
N ARG A 264 5.71 -0.59 -6.00
CA ARG A 264 5.81 -0.12 -4.61
C ARG A 264 4.48 -0.09 -3.86
N ALA A 265 3.37 0.31 -4.49
CA ALA A 265 2.05 0.33 -3.87
C ALA A 265 1.46 -1.08 -3.65
N SER A 266 2.04 -2.10 -4.29
CA SER A 266 1.78 -3.50 -3.98
C SER A 266 2.46 -3.97 -2.67
N TRP A 267 3.46 -3.23 -2.18
CA TRP A 267 3.98 -3.40 -0.83
C TRP A 267 3.03 -2.71 0.16
N LYS A 268 2.83 -3.29 1.35
CA LYS A 268 1.90 -2.73 2.35
C LYS A 268 2.37 -1.33 2.80
N PRO A 269 1.46 -0.34 2.92
CA PRO A 269 1.85 1.04 3.18
C PRO A 269 2.49 1.23 4.56
N ASP A 270 3.37 2.24 4.60
CA ASP A 270 4.21 2.66 5.73
C ASP A 270 3.50 2.79 7.10
N ARG A 271 2.21 3.10 7.12
CA ARG A 271 1.45 3.42 8.34
C ARG A 271 0.08 2.75 8.30
N PRO A 272 -0.62 2.63 9.45
CA PRO A 272 -2.06 2.47 9.47
C PRO A 272 -2.70 3.75 8.89
N GLU A 273 -2.79 3.82 7.57
CA GLU A 273 -3.31 4.98 6.85
C GLU A 273 -4.80 5.18 7.21
N THR A 274 -5.19 6.42 7.46
CA THR A 274 -6.60 6.73 7.74
C THR A 274 -7.40 6.49 6.46
N THR A 275 -8.09 5.35 6.43
CA THR A 275 -8.88 4.91 5.27
C THR A 275 -10.16 5.71 5.21
N ILE A 276 -10.36 6.42 4.09
CA ILE A 276 -11.51 7.30 3.87
C ILE A 276 -12.49 6.57 2.96
N ARG A 277 -13.71 6.31 3.44
CA ARG A 277 -14.78 5.78 2.58
C ARG A 277 -15.24 6.85 1.59
N GLN A 278 -15.73 6.41 0.44
CA GLN A 278 -16.35 7.29 -0.57
C GLN A 278 -17.49 8.17 0.02
N GLU A 279 -18.20 7.67 1.03
CA GLU A 279 -19.29 8.37 1.74
C GLU A 279 -18.84 9.34 2.85
N ASP A 280 -17.54 9.36 3.17
CA ASP A 280 -16.93 10.19 4.22
C ASP A 280 -16.00 11.28 3.65
N ILE A 281 -15.83 11.36 2.32
CA ILE A 281 -14.86 12.21 1.59
C ILE A 281 -14.88 13.72 1.95
N PHE A 282 -15.99 14.26 2.46
CA PHE A 282 -16.13 15.65 2.91
C PHE A 282 -16.31 15.82 4.42
N LYS A 283 -16.13 14.74 5.21
CA LYS A 283 -16.19 14.75 6.68
C LYS A 283 -14.77 14.90 7.24
N ALA A 284 -14.61 15.70 8.28
CA ALA A 284 -13.30 15.89 8.91
C ALA A 284 -12.83 14.61 9.62
N SER A 285 -11.57 14.25 9.45
CA SER A 285 -10.90 13.22 10.25
C SER A 285 -10.79 13.66 11.72
N ALA A 286 -10.83 12.70 12.64
CA ALA A 286 -10.92 12.96 14.08
C ALA A 286 -9.66 13.69 14.59
N GLY A 287 -9.80 14.99 14.89
CA GLY A 287 -8.71 15.88 15.33
C GLY A 287 -8.46 17.12 14.47
N ARG A 288 -9.13 17.27 13.31
CA ARG A 288 -9.06 18.51 12.51
C ARG A 288 -10.09 19.55 12.96
N ASP A 289 -9.61 20.73 13.38
CA ASP A 289 -10.44 21.94 13.53
C ASP A 289 -10.66 22.62 12.16
N GLY A 290 -11.73 22.22 11.46
CA GLY A 290 -12.22 22.98 10.29
C GLY A 290 -13.03 22.16 9.27
N PRO A 291 -14.00 22.79 8.56
CA PRO A 291 -14.75 22.13 7.50
C PRO A 291 -13.95 22.04 6.20
N ILE A 292 -13.90 20.85 5.59
CA ILE A 292 -13.24 20.64 4.29
C ILE A 292 -14.09 21.29 3.18
N ARG A 293 -13.53 22.29 2.49
CA ARG A 293 -14.13 22.87 1.27
C ARG A 293 -13.53 22.26 0.00
N ARG A 294 -12.21 22.15 -0.08
CA ARG A 294 -11.43 21.86 -1.30
C ARG A 294 -10.64 20.58 -1.11
N MET A 295 -11.07 19.50 -1.75
CA MET A 295 -10.44 18.19 -1.68
C MET A 295 -9.76 17.84 -3.01
N MET A 296 -8.50 17.39 -2.97
CA MET A 296 -7.76 16.90 -4.14
C MET A 296 -7.46 15.39 -4.01
N THR A 297 -7.93 14.59 -4.96
CA THR A 297 -7.61 13.17 -5.06
C THR A 297 -6.49 12.91 -6.07
N LYS A 298 -5.34 12.44 -5.57
CA LYS A 298 -4.21 11.95 -6.36
C LYS A 298 -4.36 10.44 -6.69
N GLY A 299 -3.60 9.97 -7.67
CA GLY A 299 -3.43 8.55 -8.01
C GLY A 299 -2.97 8.36 -9.46
N VAL A 300 -2.39 7.20 -9.80
CA VAL A 300 -1.89 6.88 -11.16
C VAL A 300 -3.02 6.81 -12.22
N ALA A 301 -2.68 6.63 -13.51
CA ALA A 301 -3.67 6.32 -14.53
C ALA A 301 -4.38 4.98 -14.28
N GLY A 302 -5.57 4.81 -14.86
CA GLY A 302 -6.36 3.57 -14.74
C GLY A 302 -6.89 3.23 -13.34
N ILE A 303 -6.46 3.94 -12.28
CA ILE A 303 -6.68 3.60 -10.87
C ILE A 303 -8.13 3.76 -10.38
N GLY A 304 -9.02 4.28 -11.23
CA GLY A 304 -10.45 4.39 -10.95
C GLY A 304 -10.94 5.78 -10.53
N LYS A 305 -10.11 6.83 -10.52
CA LYS A 305 -10.50 8.21 -10.12
C LYS A 305 -11.82 8.69 -10.76
N THR A 306 -11.96 8.56 -12.08
CA THR A 306 -13.18 8.91 -12.82
C THR A 306 -14.37 7.99 -12.48
N VAL A 307 -14.14 6.72 -12.19
CA VAL A 307 -15.20 5.78 -11.81
C VAL A 307 -15.70 6.07 -10.39
N LEU A 308 -14.80 6.53 -9.50
CA LEU A 308 -15.11 6.96 -8.13
C LEU A 308 -16.00 8.20 -8.12
N THR A 309 -15.68 9.23 -8.91
CA THR A 309 -16.49 10.45 -9.04
C THR A 309 -17.84 10.18 -9.70
N GLN A 310 -17.90 9.30 -10.70
CA GLN A 310 -19.15 8.80 -11.29
C GLN A 310 -19.99 8.03 -10.27
N LYS A 311 -19.40 7.12 -9.48
CA LYS A 311 -20.10 6.33 -8.47
C LYS A 311 -20.67 7.20 -7.35
N PHE A 312 -19.90 8.17 -6.85
CA PHE A 312 -20.36 9.15 -5.87
C PHE A 312 -21.55 9.96 -6.39
N THR A 313 -21.50 10.41 -7.65
CA THR A 313 -22.61 11.13 -8.28
C THR A 313 -23.83 10.23 -8.47
N LEU A 314 -23.64 8.96 -8.86
CA LEU A 314 -24.72 7.99 -8.99
C LEU A 314 -25.37 7.69 -7.64
N ASP A 315 -24.60 7.46 -6.57
CA ASP A 315 -25.17 7.17 -5.24
C ASP A 315 -25.94 8.38 -4.67
N TRP A 316 -25.52 9.61 -4.98
CA TRP A 316 -26.29 10.81 -4.69
C TRP A 316 -27.59 10.89 -5.52
N ALA A 317 -27.53 10.53 -6.81
CA ALA A 317 -28.67 10.53 -7.73
C ALA A 317 -29.66 9.36 -7.53
N GLU A 318 -29.23 8.29 -6.86
CA GLU A 318 -30.05 7.14 -6.45
C GLU A 318 -30.53 7.23 -4.99
N ASP A 319 -30.38 8.40 -4.35
CA ASP A 319 -30.80 8.69 -2.97
C ASP A 319 -30.15 7.78 -1.89
N LYS A 320 -28.99 7.20 -2.18
CA LYS A 320 -28.25 6.27 -1.27
C LYS A 320 -27.37 6.98 -0.25
N SER A 321 -26.66 8.04 -0.65
CA SER A 321 -25.66 8.73 0.20
C SER A 321 -25.58 10.23 -0.12
N ASN A 322 -24.81 10.98 0.68
CA ASN A 322 -24.50 12.41 0.46
C ASN A 322 -25.74 13.35 0.32
N GLN A 323 -26.85 13.02 0.98
CA GLN A 323 -28.10 13.76 0.83
C GLN A 323 -28.12 15.15 1.50
N ASP A 324 -27.07 15.53 2.23
CA ASP A 324 -26.83 16.91 2.65
C ASP A 324 -26.52 17.84 1.46
N VAL A 325 -26.08 17.29 0.32
CA VAL A 325 -25.81 18.02 -0.92
C VAL A 325 -27.10 18.27 -1.69
N GLN A 326 -27.43 19.54 -1.92
CA GLN A 326 -28.65 19.94 -2.63
C GLN A 326 -28.49 19.90 -4.15
N LEU A 327 -27.34 20.36 -4.67
CA LEU A 327 -27.01 20.37 -6.10
C LEU A 327 -25.57 19.86 -6.30
N MET A 328 -25.34 19.10 -7.37
CA MET A 328 -24.04 18.51 -7.69
C MET A 328 -23.74 18.66 -9.17
N PHE A 329 -22.58 19.23 -9.50
CA PHE A 329 -22.17 19.56 -10.86
C PHE A 329 -20.82 18.92 -11.20
N PRO A 330 -20.81 17.73 -11.83
CA PRO A 330 -19.59 17.09 -12.30
C PRO A 330 -19.18 17.62 -13.68
N PHE A 331 -17.96 18.14 -13.76
CA PHE A 331 -17.27 18.59 -14.97
C PHE A 331 -15.98 17.78 -15.16
N THR A 332 -15.58 17.56 -16.41
CA THR A 332 -14.21 17.14 -16.73
C THR A 332 -13.39 18.34 -17.22
N PHE A 333 -12.08 18.37 -16.94
CA PHE A 333 -11.20 19.37 -17.56
C PHE A 333 -11.14 19.21 -19.09
N ARG A 334 -11.39 18.01 -19.62
CA ARG A 334 -11.58 17.74 -21.05
C ARG A 334 -12.72 18.58 -21.67
N GLU A 335 -13.89 18.60 -21.04
CA GLU A 335 -15.04 19.42 -21.45
C GLU A 335 -14.74 20.92 -21.33
N LEU A 336 -14.09 21.35 -20.24
CA LEU A 336 -13.77 22.75 -19.96
C LEU A 336 -12.71 23.34 -20.92
N ASN A 337 -11.74 22.54 -21.36
CA ASN A 337 -10.72 22.95 -22.35
C ASN A 337 -11.34 23.47 -23.67
N VAL A 338 -12.49 22.95 -24.09
CA VAL A 338 -13.19 23.34 -25.33
C VAL A 338 -13.72 24.78 -25.27
N LEU A 339 -13.83 25.34 -24.06
CA LEU A 339 -14.39 26.67 -23.81
C LEU A 339 -13.30 27.75 -23.59
N LYS A 340 -12.02 27.41 -23.77
CA LYS A 340 -10.86 28.29 -23.49
C LYS A 340 -10.93 29.68 -24.11
N GLU A 341 -11.46 29.83 -25.33
CA GLU A 341 -11.55 31.11 -26.04
C GLU A 341 -12.88 31.87 -25.78
N LYS A 342 -13.79 31.29 -24.99
CA LYS A 342 -15.12 31.86 -24.71
C LYS A 342 -15.15 32.50 -23.33
N LYS A 343 -16.02 33.50 -23.17
CA LYS A 343 -16.34 34.10 -21.87
C LYS A 343 -17.70 33.62 -21.38
N PHE A 344 -17.76 33.33 -20.09
CA PHE A 344 -18.96 32.91 -19.36
C PHE A 344 -18.94 33.56 -17.97
N SER A 345 -20.11 33.80 -17.40
CA SER A 345 -20.28 33.87 -15.94
C SER A 345 -20.40 32.45 -15.35
N LEU A 346 -20.29 32.31 -14.03
CA LEU A 346 -20.45 31.00 -13.38
C LEU A 346 -21.88 30.44 -13.60
N VAL A 347 -22.88 31.32 -13.59
CA VAL A 347 -24.28 30.96 -13.88
C VAL A 347 -24.43 30.45 -15.33
N GLU A 348 -23.89 31.18 -16.30
CA GLU A 348 -23.94 30.78 -17.72
C GLU A 348 -23.18 29.48 -17.99
N LEU A 349 -22.04 29.26 -17.32
CA LEU A 349 -21.26 28.03 -17.44
C LEU A 349 -22.04 26.81 -16.92
N ILE A 350 -22.71 26.92 -15.77
CA ILE A 350 -23.58 25.85 -15.24
C ILE A 350 -24.77 25.64 -16.18
N HIS A 351 -25.44 26.72 -16.63
CA HIS A 351 -26.57 26.67 -17.57
C HIS A 351 -26.20 26.10 -18.95
N HIS A 352 -24.92 26.11 -19.33
CA HIS A 352 -24.43 25.55 -20.59
C HIS A 352 -24.33 24.02 -20.56
N PHE A 353 -23.89 23.44 -19.44
CA PHE A 353 -23.74 21.99 -19.26
C PHE A 353 -24.94 21.32 -18.59
N PHE A 354 -25.74 22.06 -17.82
CA PHE A 354 -26.89 21.58 -17.05
C PHE A 354 -28.14 22.41 -17.39
N THR A 355 -28.71 22.17 -18.56
CA THR A 355 -29.88 22.91 -19.08
C THR A 355 -31.10 22.88 -18.16
N GLU A 356 -31.23 21.85 -17.31
CA GLU A 356 -32.26 21.73 -16.28
C GLU A 356 -32.24 22.91 -15.29
N THR A 357 -31.04 23.42 -14.96
CA THR A 357 -30.88 24.57 -14.05
C THR A 357 -31.36 25.88 -14.68
N LYS A 358 -31.23 25.98 -16.02
CA LYS A 358 -31.72 27.11 -16.83
C LYS A 358 -33.24 27.07 -16.98
N GLU A 359 -33.81 25.88 -17.24
CA GLU A 359 -35.26 25.67 -17.34
C GLU A 359 -35.99 25.78 -15.97
N ALA A 360 -35.27 25.57 -14.88
CA ALA A 360 -35.71 25.88 -13.53
C ALA A 360 -35.54 27.36 -13.12
N GLY A 361 -34.87 28.19 -13.95
CA GLY A 361 -34.65 29.61 -13.67
C GLY A 361 -33.69 29.90 -12.50
N ILE A 362 -32.83 28.94 -12.12
CA ILE A 362 -31.97 29.08 -10.93
C ILE A 362 -30.72 29.89 -11.28
N CYS A 363 -30.61 31.08 -10.68
CA CYS A 363 -29.42 31.94 -10.83
C CYS A 363 -28.62 32.08 -9.52
N ARG A 364 -29.25 31.86 -8.35
CA ARG A 364 -28.63 32.10 -7.03
C ARG A 364 -28.06 30.82 -6.40
N PHE A 365 -26.91 30.35 -6.90
CA PHE A 365 -26.25 29.14 -6.38
C PHE A 365 -25.73 29.27 -4.93
N GLU A 366 -25.53 30.51 -4.45
CA GLU A 366 -25.07 30.83 -3.09
C GLU A 366 -26.00 30.34 -1.97
N ASP A 367 -27.30 30.30 -2.24
CA ASP A 367 -28.35 29.91 -1.29
C ASP A 367 -28.48 28.37 -1.14
N PHE A 368 -27.64 27.59 -1.83
CA PHE A 368 -27.70 26.12 -1.87
C PHE A 368 -26.40 25.45 -1.42
N LYS A 369 -26.49 24.23 -0.87
CA LYS A 369 -25.35 23.34 -0.67
C LYS A 369 -24.93 22.71 -2.01
N VAL A 370 -24.00 23.37 -2.69
CA VAL A 370 -23.46 22.95 -4.00
C VAL A 370 -22.15 22.18 -3.84
N VAL A 371 -21.99 21.09 -4.59
CA VAL A 371 -20.71 20.39 -4.81
C VAL A 371 -20.33 20.49 -6.29
N PHE A 372 -19.12 20.94 -6.57
CA PHE A 372 -18.48 20.80 -7.88
C PHE A 372 -17.48 19.65 -7.85
N ILE A 373 -17.47 18.84 -8.91
CA ILE A 373 -16.45 17.82 -9.13
C ILE A 373 -15.73 18.16 -10.43
N PHE A 374 -14.40 18.23 -10.41
CA PHE A 374 -13.53 18.54 -11.55
C PHE A 374 -12.59 17.36 -11.80
N ASP A 375 -12.93 16.52 -12.77
CA ASP A 375 -12.18 15.29 -13.07
C ASP A 375 -11.06 15.55 -14.10
N GLY A 376 -9.85 15.05 -13.85
CA GLY A 376 -8.73 15.04 -14.80
C GLY A 376 -7.90 16.33 -14.89
N LEU A 377 -7.44 16.90 -13.76
CA LEU A 377 -6.55 18.08 -13.76
C LEU A 377 -5.25 17.85 -14.55
N ASP A 378 -4.76 16.61 -14.62
CA ASP A 378 -3.62 16.22 -15.46
C ASP A 378 -3.83 16.43 -16.98
N GLU A 379 -5.04 16.80 -17.38
CA GLU A 379 -5.45 17.04 -18.76
C GLU A 379 -5.85 18.51 -19.00
N CYS A 380 -5.69 19.38 -17.99
CA CYS A 380 -6.00 20.80 -18.07
C CYS A 380 -5.04 21.53 -19.03
N ARG A 381 -5.59 22.37 -19.92
CA ARG A 381 -4.85 23.23 -20.85
C ARG A 381 -5.21 24.71 -20.68
N LEU A 382 -5.88 25.04 -19.58
CA LEU A 382 -6.27 26.39 -19.18
C LEU A 382 -5.15 27.03 -18.31
N PRO A 383 -4.77 28.30 -18.53
CA PRO A 383 -3.70 28.95 -17.76
C PRO A 383 -4.18 29.36 -16.36
N LEU A 384 -4.10 28.44 -15.39
CA LEU A 384 -4.53 28.67 -14.01
C LEU A 384 -3.50 29.51 -13.21
N ASP A 385 -3.49 30.83 -13.41
CA ASP A 385 -2.59 31.74 -12.67
C ASP A 385 -3.14 32.10 -11.28
N PHE A 386 -2.72 31.35 -10.26
CA PHE A 386 -3.15 31.58 -8.87
C PHE A 386 -2.63 32.87 -8.23
N HIS A 387 -1.67 33.57 -8.85
CA HIS A 387 -1.01 34.75 -8.30
C HIS A 387 -1.56 36.06 -8.89
N ASN A 388 -1.58 36.19 -10.21
CA ASN A 388 -1.93 37.44 -10.90
C ASN A 388 -3.41 37.54 -11.32
N THR A 389 -4.17 36.44 -11.26
CA THR A 389 -5.59 36.44 -11.67
C THR A 389 -6.44 37.41 -10.85
N GLU A 390 -7.20 38.26 -11.56
CA GLU A 390 -8.19 39.20 -11.03
C GLU A 390 -9.16 38.53 -10.04
N ILE A 391 -9.48 39.21 -8.94
CA ILE A 391 -10.35 38.66 -7.89
C ILE A 391 -11.82 38.80 -8.29
N LEU A 392 -12.42 37.70 -8.73
CA LEU A 392 -13.85 37.63 -9.06
C LEU A 392 -14.66 37.13 -7.85
N THR A 393 -15.72 37.86 -7.51
CA THR A 393 -16.68 37.51 -6.44
C THR A 393 -18.12 37.39 -6.94
N ASP A 394 -18.48 38.12 -8.00
CA ASP A 394 -19.80 38.09 -8.63
C ASP A 394 -19.96 36.86 -9.54
N VAL A 395 -20.96 36.02 -9.27
CA VAL A 395 -21.27 34.80 -10.04
C VAL A 395 -21.91 35.08 -11.40
N THR A 396 -22.36 36.31 -11.66
CA THR A 396 -23.00 36.77 -12.90
C THR A 396 -22.06 37.55 -13.82
N ALA A 397 -20.86 37.91 -13.36
CA ALA A 397 -19.85 38.60 -14.17
C ALA A 397 -19.17 37.64 -15.16
N SER A 398 -19.10 38.03 -16.45
CA SER A 398 -18.62 37.16 -17.53
C SER A 398 -17.12 37.34 -17.80
N THR A 399 -16.35 36.26 -17.68
CA THR A 399 -14.88 36.22 -17.88
C THR A 399 -14.44 34.89 -18.50
N SER A 400 -13.14 34.68 -18.74
CA SER A 400 -12.63 33.43 -19.31
C SER A 400 -12.66 32.27 -18.28
N VAL A 401 -12.72 31.04 -18.79
CA VAL A 401 -12.99 29.85 -17.96
C VAL A 401 -11.83 29.56 -16.98
N ASP A 402 -10.59 29.87 -17.35
CA ASP A 402 -9.41 29.85 -16.49
C ASP A 402 -9.55 30.79 -15.27
N VAL A 403 -10.03 32.02 -15.48
CA VAL A 403 -10.26 33.02 -14.41
C VAL A 403 -11.41 32.59 -13.49
N LEU A 404 -12.49 32.01 -14.04
CA LEU A 404 -13.58 31.45 -13.24
C LEU A 404 -13.09 30.32 -12.32
N LEU A 405 -12.43 29.31 -12.89
CA LEU A 405 -11.94 28.14 -12.14
C LEU A 405 -10.92 28.54 -11.08
N THR A 406 -9.98 29.42 -11.43
CA THR A 406 -8.97 29.93 -10.51
C THR A 406 -9.60 30.65 -9.30
N ASN A 407 -10.61 31.51 -9.51
CA ASN A 407 -11.31 32.18 -8.41
C ASN A 407 -12.20 31.24 -7.58
N LEU A 408 -12.80 30.21 -8.21
CA LEU A 408 -13.58 29.19 -7.52
C LEU A 408 -12.70 28.34 -6.60
N ILE A 409 -11.53 27.90 -7.09
CA ILE A 409 -10.53 27.12 -6.33
C ILE A 409 -9.92 27.96 -5.20
N ARG A 410 -9.56 29.23 -5.46
CA ARG A 410 -9.12 30.21 -4.43
C ARG A 410 -10.20 30.57 -3.40
N GLY A 411 -11.45 30.12 -3.59
CA GLY A 411 -12.57 30.41 -2.70
C GLY A 411 -13.01 31.88 -2.68
N LYS A 412 -12.73 32.62 -3.76
CA LYS A 412 -13.19 34.01 -3.95
C LYS A 412 -14.55 34.04 -4.65
N LEU A 413 -14.73 33.16 -5.63
CA LEU A 413 -16.01 32.93 -6.30
C LEU A 413 -16.75 31.78 -5.61
N LEU A 414 -18.05 31.97 -5.35
CA LEU A 414 -18.95 31.04 -4.66
C LEU A 414 -18.30 30.32 -3.44
N PRO A 415 -17.99 31.02 -2.34
CA PRO A 415 -17.25 30.46 -1.21
C PRO A 415 -17.97 29.29 -0.50
N SER A 416 -19.31 29.26 -0.52
CA SER A 416 -20.13 28.22 0.12
C SER A 416 -20.09 26.84 -0.56
N ALA A 417 -19.63 26.76 -1.81
CA ALA A 417 -19.56 25.49 -2.54
C ALA A 417 -18.33 24.65 -2.16
N ARG A 418 -18.53 23.33 -2.01
CA ARG A 418 -17.45 22.34 -1.88
C ARG A 418 -16.91 21.97 -3.27
N LEU A 419 -15.61 21.71 -3.36
CA LEU A 419 -14.91 21.32 -4.58
C LEU A 419 -14.18 19.98 -4.36
N TRP A 420 -14.29 19.08 -5.33
CA TRP A 420 -13.46 17.87 -5.41
C TRP A 420 -12.74 17.85 -6.76
N ILE A 421 -11.41 17.77 -6.74
CA ILE A 421 -10.57 17.75 -7.95
C ILE A 421 -9.85 16.41 -8.02
N THR A 422 -9.82 15.74 -9.17
CA THR A 422 -9.01 14.53 -9.39
C THR A 422 -7.80 14.82 -10.28
N THR A 423 -6.66 14.18 -9.99
CA THR A 423 -5.39 14.42 -10.72
C THR A 423 -4.44 13.23 -10.65
N ARG A 424 -3.37 13.25 -11.46
CA ARG A 424 -2.16 12.43 -11.23
C ARG A 424 -1.17 13.17 -10.32
N PRO A 425 -0.30 12.46 -9.58
CA PRO A 425 0.71 13.09 -8.71
C PRO A 425 1.53 14.18 -9.42
N ALA A 426 2.00 13.90 -10.64
CA ALA A 426 2.76 14.84 -11.49
C ALA A 426 2.05 16.18 -11.78
N ALA A 427 0.72 16.21 -11.82
CA ALA A 427 -0.07 17.40 -12.12
C ALA A 427 -0.69 18.07 -10.88
N ALA A 428 -0.47 17.53 -9.68
CA ALA A 428 -0.96 18.13 -8.44
C ALA A 428 -0.35 19.52 -8.18
N SER A 429 0.89 19.75 -8.63
CA SER A 429 1.62 21.02 -8.54
C SER A 429 1.00 22.17 -9.35
N GLN A 430 0.05 21.92 -10.25
CA GLN A 430 -0.69 22.98 -10.94
C GLN A 430 -1.56 23.82 -10.00
N ILE A 431 -1.86 23.34 -8.79
CA ILE A 431 -2.63 24.06 -7.77
C ILE A 431 -1.74 24.21 -6.52
N PRO A 432 -1.53 25.44 -6.00
CA PRO A 432 -0.72 25.66 -4.80
C PRO A 432 -1.25 24.89 -3.58
N PRO A 433 -0.40 24.42 -2.65
CA PRO A 433 -0.86 23.72 -1.43
C PRO A 433 -1.90 24.50 -0.63
N ASP A 434 -1.74 25.83 -0.47
CA ASP A 434 -2.69 26.72 0.21
C ASP A 434 -4.10 26.76 -0.45
N CYS A 435 -4.18 26.29 -1.70
CA CYS A 435 -5.43 26.17 -2.46
C CYS A 435 -6.16 24.83 -2.22
N VAL A 436 -5.68 23.95 -1.34
CA VAL A 436 -6.24 22.63 -1.03
C VAL A 436 -6.41 22.46 0.49
N ASP A 437 -7.59 22.05 0.96
CA ASP A 437 -7.84 21.81 2.40
C ASP A 437 -7.48 20.37 2.82
N MET A 438 -7.65 19.41 1.90
CA MET A 438 -7.36 18.00 2.13
C MET A 438 -6.87 17.32 0.84
N VAL A 439 -5.82 16.53 0.96
CA VAL A 439 -5.37 15.62 -0.11
C VAL A 439 -5.81 14.21 0.25
N THR A 440 -6.30 13.45 -0.73
CA THR A 440 -6.51 12.01 -0.63
C THR A 440 -5.75 11.29 -1.75
N GLU A 441 -5.47 10.02 -1.57
CA GLU A 441 -4.87 9.19 -2.62
C GLU A 441 -5.72 7.94 -2.88
N VAL A 442 -6.01 7.65 -4.14
CA VAL A 442 -6.55 6.34 -4.55
C VAL A 442 -5.37 5.42 -4.77
N ARG A 443 -5.16 4.48 -3.84
CA ARG A 443 -4.09 3.49 -3.93
C ARG A 443 -4.39 2.44 -5.00
N GLY A 444 -5.62 1.89 -5.03
CA GLY A 444 -6.05 0.89 -6.01
C GLY A 444 -6.91 -0.22 -5.40
N PHE A 445 -6.75 -1.44 -5.93
CA PHE A 445 -7.32 -2.68 -5.36
C PHE A 445 -6.30 -3.41 -4.48
N THR A 446 -6.61 -3.57 -3.21
CA THR A 446 -6.03 -4.59 -2.31
C THR A 446 -6.45 -6.00 -2.74
N ASP A 447 -5.77 -7.06 -2.28
CA ASP A 447 -6.06 -8.43 -2.75
C ASP A 447 -7.51 -8.91 -2.54
N PRO A 448 -8.19 -8.60 -1.41
CA PRO A 448 -9.63 -8.87 -1.27
C PRO A 448 -10.49 -8.13 -2.32
N GLN A 449 -10.12 -6.90 -2.70
CA GLN A 449 -10.79 -6.13 -3.75
C GLN A 449 -10.51 -6.71 -5.15
N LYS A 450 -9.27 -7.19 -5.42
CA LYS A 450 -8.95 -7.93 -6.66
C LYS A 450 -9.88 -9.14 -6.81
N GLU A 451 -10.04 -9.94 -5.76
CA GLU A 451 -10.95 -11.10 -5.78
C GLU A 451 -12.42 -10.70 -5.95
N ASP A 452 -12.91 -9.70 -5.21
CA ASP A 452 -14.29 -9.20 -5.31
C ASP A 452 -14.62 -8.75 -6.74
N TYR A 453 -13.73 -8.01 -7.40
CA TYR A 453 -13.91 -7.58 -8.78
C TYR A 453 -14.08 -8.77 -9.73
N PHE A 454 -13.20 -9.78 -9.67
CA PHE A 454 -13.32 -10.96 -10.55
C PHE A 454 -14.54 -11.82 -10.19
N ARG A 455 -14.90 -11.93 -8.91
CA ARG A 455 -16.09 -12.66 -8.44
C ARG A 455 -17.40 -11.98 -8.90
N LYS A 456 -17.45 -10.65 -8.95
CA LYS A 456 -18.55 -9.87 -9.57
C LYS A 456 -18.59 -10.01 -11.09
N ARG A 457 -17.43 -9.91 -11.76
CA ARG A 457 -17.32 -9.89 -13.23
C ARG A 457 -17.54 -11.26 -13.87
N PHE A 458 -17.43 -12.36 -13.12
CA PHE A 458 -17.63 -13.74 -13.60
C PHE A 458 -18.70 -14.48 -12.77
N ARG A 459 -19.93 -14.52 -13.27
CA ARG A 459 -21.12 -15.12 -12.63
C ARG A 459 -21.06 -16.64 -12.41
N HIS A 460 -20.01 -17.33 -12.87
CA HIS A 460 -19.79 -18.76 -12.66
C HIS A 460 -18.61 -18.97 -11.71
N GLU A 461 -18.87 -19.54 -10.53
CA GLU A 461 -17.91 -19.61 -9.42
C GLU A 461 -16.61 -20.36 -9.78
N GLU A 462 -16.69 -21.51 -10.45
CA GLU A 462 -15.51 -22.23 -10.95
C GLU A 462 -14.70 -21.44 -12.00
N GLN A 463 -15.36 -20.60 -12.80
CA GLN A 463 -14.69 -19.73 -13.76
C GLN A 463 -13.95 -18.60 -13.03
N ALA A 464 -14.61 -17.95 -12.06
CA ALA A 464 -13.99 -16.94 -11.20
C ALA A 464 -12.81 -17.53 -10.41
N ARG A 465 -12.96 -18.73 -9.83
CA ARG A 465 -11.92 -19.43 -9.07
C ARG A 465 -10.71 -19.79 -9.94
N ARG A 466 -10.92 -20.28 -11.17
CA ARG A 466 -9.82 -20.54 -12.14
C ARG A 466 -9.09 -19.24 -12.53
N ILE A 467 -9.81 -18.14 -12.70
CA ILE A 467 -9.23 -16.82 -13.05
C ILE A 467 -8.43 -16.23 -11.88
N ILE A 468 -9.01 -16.18 -10.68
CA ILE A 468 -8.35 -15.68 -9.46
C ILE A 468 -7.08 -16.49 -9.19
N SER A 469 -7.15 -17.83 -9.26
CA SER A 469 -5.99 -18.71 -9.10
C SER A 469 -4.90 -18.47 -10.16
N HIS A 470 -5.27 -18.31 -11.45
CA HIS A 470 -4.30 -17.99 -12.51
C HIS A 470 -3.61 -16.64 -12.31
N ILE A 471 -4.34 -15.63 -11.83
CA ILE A 471 -3.77 -14.31 -11.52
C ILE A 471 -2.83 -14.43 -10.31
N GLN A 472 -3.24 -15.13 -9.25
CA GLN A 472 -2.40 -15.40 -8.07
C GLN A 472 -1.12 -16.21 -8.40
N THR A 473 -1.12 -17.06 -9.43
CA THR A 473 0.11 -17.78 -9.87
C THR A 473 1.00 -17.00 -10.85
N SER A 474 0.56 -15.84 -11.36
CA SER A 474 1.38 -14.97 -12.21
C SER A 474 1.60 -13.61 -11.56
N GLN A 475 2.74 -13.45 -10.88
CA GLN A 475 3.11 -12.25 -10.14
C GLN A 475 2.95 -10.96 -10.95
N SER A 476 3.36 -10.96 -12.23
CA SER A 476 3.17 -9.81 -13.12
C SER A 476 1.70 -9.44 -13.30
N LEU A 477 0.79 -10.43 -13.46
CA LEU A 477 -0.65 -10.15 -13.54
C LEU A 477 -1.22 -9.70 -12.20
N HIS A 478 -0.78 -10.32 -11.09
CA HIS A 478 -1.22 -9.99 -9.73
C HIS A 478 -0.85 -8.57 -9.29
N ILE A 479 0.36 -8.11 -9.63
CA ILE A 479 0.83 -6.74 -9.39
C ILE A 479 0.02 -5.76 -10.26
N MET A 480 -0.06 -5.98 -11.57
CA MET A 480 -0.77 -5.04 -12.45
C MET A 480 -2.28 -4.97 -12.15
N CYS A 481 -2.89 -6.06 -11.66
CA CYS A 481 -4.28 -6.07 -11.15
C CYS A 481 -4.49 -5.27 -9.85
N HIS A 482 -3.47 -4.60 -9.29
CA HIS A 482 -3.68 -3.51 -8.35
C HIS A 482 -4.43 -2.33 -8.99
N ILE A 483 -4.29 -2.14 -10.32
CA ILE A 483 -5.02 -1.14 -11.09
C ILE A 483 -6.29 -1.75 -11.73
N PRO A 484 -7.50 -1.18 -11.46
CA PRO A 484 -8.76 -1.69 -12.00
C PRO A 484 -8.82 -1.81 -13.54
N VAL A 485 -8.19 -0.91 -14.30
CA VAL A 485 -8.18 -1.02 -15.77
C VAL A 485 -7.46 -2.29 -16.27
N PHE A 486 -6.45 -2.77 -15.55
CA PHE A 486 -5.80 -4.05 -15.88
C PHE A 486 -6.69 -5.22 -15.50
N CYS A 487 -7.44 -5.14 -14.40
CA CYS A 487 -8.46 -6.14 -14.09
C CYS A 487 -9.52 -6.24 -15.19
N TRP A 488 -9.91 -5.12 -15.80
CA TRP A 488 -10.78 -5.11 -16.97
C TRP A 488 -10.13 -5.72 -18.22
N ILE A 489 -8.88 -5.35 -18.56
CA ILE A 489 -8.13 -5.95 -19.69
C ILE A 489 -8.01 -7.48 -19.51
N THR A 490 -7.57 -7.93 -18.34
CA THR A 490 -7.41 -9.33 -17.98
C THR A 490 -8.74 -10.07 -17.96
N ALA A 491 -9.82 -9.49 -17.43
CA ALA A 491 -11.16 -10.09 -17.51
C ALA A 491 -11.61 -10.26 -18.97
N THR A 492 -11.45 -9.23 -19.82
CA THR A 492 -11.84 -9.26 -21.23
C THR A 492 -11.10 -10.37 -22.01
N VAL A 493 -9.79 -10.52 -21.78
CA VAL A 493 -8.98 -11.57 -22.42
C VAL A 493 -9.36 -12.96 -21.92
N LEU A 494 -9.39 -13.17 -20.61
CA LEU A 494 -9.67 -14.48 -20.02
C LEU A 494 -11.11 -14.93 -20.28
N GLU A 495 -12.08 -14.02 -20.30
CA GLU A 495 -13.47 -14.30 -20.71
C GLU A 495 -13.52 -14.82 -22.16
N ASN A 496 -12.80 -14.18 -23.09
CA ASN A 496 -12.78 -14.61 -24.48
C ASN A 496 -12.08 -15.97 -24.64
N MET A 497 -10.96 -16.21 -23.95
CA MET A 497 -10.21 -17.47 -24.06
C MET A 497 -11.01 -18.65 -23.47
N LEU A 498 -11.66 -18.45 -22.32
CA LEU A 498 -12.46 -19.49 -21.65
C LEU A 498 -13.79 -19.81 -22.36
N LYS A 499 -14.22 -18.99 -23.33
CA LYS A 499 -15.34 -19.30 -24.25
C LYS A 499 -14.96 -20.24 -25.39
N THR A 500 -13.67 -20.40 -25.70
CA THR A 500 -13.23 -21.28 -26.80
C THR A 500 -13.19 -22.74 -26.37
N ARG A 501 -13.61 -23.63 -27.28
CA ARG A 501 -13.99 -25.02 -26.95
C ARG A 501 -12.85 -25.91 -26.45
N ASP A 502 -11.61 -25.53 -26.71
CA ASP A 502 -10.41 -26.32 -26.39
C ASP A 502 -9.79 -25.96 -25.02
N GLY A 503 -10.28 -24.92 -24.34
CA GLY A 503 -9.96 -24.62 -22.93
C GLY A 503 -8.49 -24.38 -22.59
N GLY A 504 -7.68 -23.99 -23.60
CA GLY A 504 -6.22 -24.00 -23.61
C GLY A 504 -5.50 -23.14 -22.56
N GLU A 505 -4.17 -23.09 -22.66
CA GLU A 505 -3.33 -22.35 -21.70
C GLU A 505 -3.74 -20.87 -21.62
N LEU A 506 -3.80 -20.35 -20.40
CA LEU A 506 -4.10 -18.95 -20.12
C LEU A 506 -2.79 -18.13 -20.14
N PRO A 507 -2.80 -16.84 -20.54
CA PRO A 507 -1.58 -16.08 -20.77
C PRO A 507 -0.71 -15.97 -19.50
N LYS A 508 0.55 -16.39 -19.61
CA LYS A 508 1.51 -16.49 -18.51
C LYS A 508 2.27 -15.19 -18.32
N THR A 509 2.53 -14.45 -19.40
CA THR A 509 3.28 -13.18 -19.40
C THR A 509 2.38 -11.97 -19.70
N LEU A 510 2.83 -10.76 -19.37
CA LEU A 510 2.09 -9.52 -19.64
C LEU A 510 2.02 -9.24 -21.15
N THR A 511 3.09 -9.50 -21.90
CA THR A 511 3.11 -9.34 -23.37
C THR A 511 2.13 -10.29 -24.04
N GLU A 512 2.06 -11.54 -23.59
CA GLU A 512 1.10 -12.53 -24.08
C GLU A 512 -0.36 -12.07 -23.84
N MET A 513 -0.64 -11.54 -22.64
CA MET A 513 -1.93 -10.94 -22.29
C MET A 513 -2.30 -9.76 -23.22
N TYR A 514 -1.35 -8.87 -23.52
CA TYR A 514 -1.58 -7.71 -24.40
C TYR A 514 -1.70 -8.09 -25.88
N ILE A 515 -1.00 -9.12 -26.35
CA ILE A 515 -1.21 -9.70 -27.69
C ILE A 515 -2.62 -10.29 -27.80
N HIS A 516 -3.06 -11.08 -26.81
CA HIS A 516 -4.41 -11.60 -26.80
C HIS A 516 -5.47 -10.48 -26.72
N PHE A 517 -5.23 -9.42 -25.96
CA PHE A 517 -6.10 -8.24 -25.93
C PHE A 517 -6.24 -7.62 -27.33
N LEU A 518 -5.13 -7.36 -28.03
CA LEU A 518 -5.14 -6.81 -29.38
C LEU A 518 -5.87 -7.71 -30.39
N VAL A 519 -5.71 -9.04 -30.29
CA VAL A 519 -6.43 -10.02 -31.10
C VAL A 519 -7.93 -10.03 -30.79
N VAL A 520 -8.32 -9.97 -29.51
CA VAL A 520 -9.74 -9.88 -29.09
C VAL A 520 -10.38 -8.59 -29.62
N GLN A 521 -9.72 -7.44 -29.47
CA GLN A 521 -10.26 -6.17 -29.99
C GLN A 521 -10.39 -6.19 -31.53
N SER A 522 -9.45 -6.81 -32.24
CA SER A 522 -9.52 -6.96 -33.70
C SER A 522 -10.66 -7.90 -34.14
N LYS A 523 -10.95 -8.97 -33.38
CA LYS A 523 -12.13 -9.83 -33.59
C LYS A 523 -13.44 -9.07 -33.30
N VAL A 524 -13.49 -8.36 -32.17
CA VAL A 524 -14.68 -7.59 -31.75
C VAL A 524 -15.02 -6.50 -32.78
N LYS A 525 -14.01 -5.81 -33.35
CA LYS A 525 -14.23 -4.93 -34.51
C LYS A 525 -14.90 -5.69 -35.65
N ARG A 526 -14.29 -6.79 -36.12
CA ARG A 526 -14.74 -7.52 -37.31
C ARG A 526 -16.19 -7.98 -37.21
N VAL A 527 -16.56 -8.56 -36.07
CA VAL A 527 -17.92 -9.11 -35.85
C VAL A 527 -18.95 -7.99 -35.66
N LYS A 528 -18.60 -6.87 -35.02
CA LYS A 528 -19.56 -5.77 -34.75
C LYS A 528 -19.74 -4.76 -35.89
N TYR A 529 -18.73 -4.57 -36.75
CA TYR A 529 -18.70 -3.47 -37.72
C TYR A 529 -18.38 -3.92 -39.15
N ASP A 530 -17.47 -4.89 -39.33
CA ASP A 530 -17.07 -5.36 -40.68
C ASP A 530 -18.02 -6.46 -41.21
N GLY A 531 -19.00 -6.90 -40.42
CA GLY A 531 -20.02 -7.91 -40.79
C GLY A 531 -19.50 -9.34 -40.95
N GLY A 532 -18.25 -9.60 -40.55
CA GLY A 532 -17.58 -10.90 -40.74
C GLY A 532 -17.97 -11.96 -39.71
N ALA A 533 -17.75 -13.23 -40.05
CA ALA A 533 -17.98 -14.35 -39.14
C ALA A 533 -16.84 -14.49 -38.12
N GLU A 534 -17.15 -15.03 -36.94
CA GLU A 534 -16.15 -15.26 -35.87
C GLU A 534 -15.05 -16.26 -36.26
N THR A 535 -15.33 -17.10 -37.27
CA THR A 535 -14.41 -18.09 -37.86
C THR A 535 -13.34 -17.49 -38.78
N ASP A 536 -13.47 -16.22 -39.17
CA ASP A 536 -12.64 -15.62 -40.22
C ASP A 536 -11.24 -15.20 -39.72
N PRO A 537 -10.24 -15.06 -40.62
CA PRO A 537 -8.94 -14.50 -40.26
C PRO A 537 -9.05 -13.07 -39.69
N HIS A 538 -8.57 -12.90 -38.45
CA HIS A 538 -8.68 -11.63 -37.71
C HIS A 538 -7.77 -10.52 -38.27
N TRP A 539 -6.67 -10.87 -38.95
CA TRP A 539 -5.76 -9.92 -39.60
C TRP A 539 -6.14 -9.64 -41.06
N SER A 540 -7.17 -8.82 -41.31
CA SER A 540 -7.41 -8.23 -42.64
C SER A 540 -6.30 -7.22 -43.02
N PRO A 541 -6.08 -6.90 -44.31
CA PRO A 541 -5.09 -5.89 -44.72
C PRO A 541 -5.34 -4.52 -44.08
N GLU A 542 -6.60 -4.13 -43.93
CA GLU A 542 -7.05 -2.85 -43.38
C GLU A 542 -6.77 -2.81 -41.87
N ASN A 543 -7.06 -3.90 -41.15
CA ASN A 543 -6.78 -4.00 -39.72
C ASN A 543 -5.26 -4.04 -39.44
N ARG A 544 -4.45 -4.69 -40.28
CA ARG A 544 -2.98 -4.62 -40.16
C ARG A 544 -2.48 -3.19 -40.29
N LYS A 545 -2.83 -2.50 -41.38
CA LYS A 545 -2.44 -1.10 -41.61
C LYS A 545 -2.89 -0.19 -40.46
N MET A 546 -4.09 -0.40 -39.91
CA MET A 546 -4.59 0.34 -38.76
C MET A 546 -3.71 0.15 -37.51
N ILE A 547 -3.35 -1.09 -37.17
CA ILE A 547 -2.48 -1.38 -36.02
C ILE A 547 -1.05 -0.84 -36.24
N GLU A 548 -0.50 -0.96 -37.44
CA GLU A 548 0.81 -0.36 -37.79
C GLU A 548 0.81 1.16 -37.60
N SER A 549 -0.27 1.83 -38.01
CA SER A 549 -0.45 3.29 -37.90
C SER A 549 -0.68 3.74 -36.45
N LEU A 550 -1.47 2.98 -35.67
CA LEU A 550 -1.65 3.20 -34.23
C LEU A 550 -0.34 2.98 -33.46
N GLY A 551 0.47 2.00 -33.85
CA GLY A 551 1.81 1.77 -33.30
C GLY A 551 2.76 2.93 -33.59
N LYS A 552 2.73 3.50 -34.80
CA LYS A 552 3.48 4.72 -35.15
C LYS A 552 3.07 5.89 -34.25
N LEU A 553 1.76 6.16 -34.16
CA LEU A 553 1.20 7.23 -33.30
C LEU A 553 1.61 7.02 -31.83
N ALA A 554 1.50 5.80 -31.34
CA ALA A 554 1.86 5.46 -29.96
C ALA A 554 3.34 5.75 -29.67
N PHE A 555 4.26 5.34 -30.56
CA PHE A 555 5.69 5.60 -30.43
C PHE A 555 6.02 7.10 -30.52
N GLU A 556 5.57 7.78 -31.57
CA GLU A 556 5.86 9.21 -31.80
C GLU A 556 5.32 10.09 -30.68
N GLN A 557 4.15 9.77 -30.12
CA GLN A 557 3.56 10.56 -29.03
C GLN A 557 4.12 10.19 -27.65
N LEU A 558 4.53 8.93 -27.43
CA LEU A 558 5.25 8.54 -26.20
C LEU A 558 6.60 9.25 -26.10
N GLN A 559 7.35 9.35 -27.21
CA GLN A 559 8.59 10.13 -27.29
C GLN A 559 8.38 11.64 -27.08
N LYS A 560 7.20 12.18 -27.44
CA LYS A 560 6.78 13.57 -27.15
C LYS A 560 6.26 13.77 -25.71
N GLY A 561 6.11 12.71 -24.90
CA GLY A 561 5.45 12.77 -23.58
C GLY A 561 3.92 12.97 -23.64
N ASN A 562 3.31 12.83 -24.81
CA ASN A 562 1.89 13.10 -25.04
C ASN A 562 1.01 11.88 -24.76
N LEU A 563 -0.12 12.12 -24.08
CA LEU A 563 -1.16 11.12 -23.77
C LEU A 563 -2.51 11.40 -24.47
N ILE A 564 -2.62 12.57 -25.12
CA ILE A 564 -3.84 13.09 -25.75
C ILE A 564 -3.46 13.67 -27.12
N PHE A 565 -4.17 13.25 -28.16
CA PHE A 565 -3.84 13.50 -29.57
C PHE A 565 -5.01 14.17 -30.30
N TYR A 566 -4.69 14.94 -31.34
CA TYR A 566 -5.66 15.67 -32.16
C TYR A 566 -5.81 15.03 -33.54
N GLU A 567 -6.85 15.44 -34.28
CA GLU A 567 -7.10 15.03 -35.67
C GLU A 567 -5.86 15.20 -36.57
N SER A 568 -5.05 16.23 -36.33
CA SER A 568 -3.75 16.45 -36.98
C SER A 568 -2.75 15.31 -36.73
N ASP A 569 -2.55 14.89 -35.48
CA ASP A 569 -1.62 13.81 -35.12
C ASP A 569 -2.03 12.48 -35.78
N LEU A 570 -3.34 12.20 -35.84
CA LEU A 570 -3.86 11.01 -36.54
C LEU A 570 -3.53 11.06 -38.03
N THR A 571 -3.72 12.22 -38.68
CA THR A 571 -3.44 12.37 -40.11
C THR A 571 -1.93 12.30 -40.43
N GLU A 572 -1.05 12.78 -39.55
CA GLU A 572 0.42 12.64 -39.67
C GLU A 572 0.87 11.16 -39.56
N CYS A 573 0.13 10.35 -38.80
CA CYS A 573 0.33 8.90 -38.73
C CYS A 573 -0.43 8.12 -39.83
N GLY A 574 -1.14 8.79 -40.75
CA GLY A 574 -1.88 8.17 -41.85
C GLY A 574 -3.16 7.44 -41.45
N ILE A 575 -3.72 7.78 -40.28
CA ILE A 575 -4.93 7.17 -39.70
C ILE A 575 -6.18 7.88 -40.25
N ASP A 576 -7.13 7.10 -40.75
CA ASP A 576 -8.49 7.60 -40.98
C ASP A 576 -9.27 7.70 -39.67
N ILE A 577 -9.87 8.87 -39.42
CA ILE A 577 -10.66 9.19 -38.23
C ILE A 577 -11.89 8.29 -38.12
N THR A 578 -12.58 8.01 -39.24
CA THR A 578 -13.76 7.13 -39.21
C THR A 578 -13.37 5.70 -38.84
N ALA A 579 -12.31 5.15 -39.42
CA ALA A 579 -11.76 3.84 -39.06
C ALA A 579 -11.21 3.78 -37.62
N ALA A 580 -10.63 4.87 -37.12
CA ALA A 580 -10.11 4.96 -35.75
C ALA A 580 -11.22 4.84 -34.69
N SER A 581 -12.36 5.49 -34.92
CA SER A 581 -13.50 5.48 -33.99
C SER A 581 -14.05 4.07 -33.69
N VAL A 582 -13.75 3.10 -34.54
CA VAL A 582 -14.20 1.70 -34.43
C VAL A 582 -13.37 0.91 -33.40
N TYR A 583 -12.10 1.26 -33.20
CA TYR A 583 -11.15 0.53 -32.33
C TYR A 583 -11.28 0.88 -30.82
N SER A 584 -12.50 1.17 -30.36
CA SER A 584 -12.80 1.74 -29.03
C SER A 584 -12.29 0.97 -27.79
N GLY A 585 -11.98 -0.32 -27.89
CA GLY A 585 -11.34 -1.05 -26.80
C GLY A 585 -9.82 -0.86 -26.71
N VAL A 586 -9.20 -0.16 -27.67
CA VAL A 586 -7.78 0.20 -27.71
C VAL A 586 -7.61 1.72 -27.67
N PHE A 587 -8.49 2.44 -28.37
CA PHE A 587 -8.34 3.84 -28.74
C PHE A 587 -9.67 4.59 -28.58
N ASN A 588 -9.73 5.53 -27.63
CA ASN A 588 -10.93 6.28 -27.28
C ASN A 588 -11.02 7.59 -28.06
N GLN A 589 -12.11 7.76 -28.83
CA GLN A 589 -12.56 9.08 -29.28
C GLN A 589 -13.42 9.71 -28.18
N ILE A 590 -13.02 10.90 -27.71
CA ILE A 590 -13.61 11.53 -26.52
C ILE A 590 -14.92 12.28 -26.84
N PHE A 591 -15.01 12.91 -28.03
CA PHE A 591 -16.16 13.75 -28.38
C PHE A 591 -17.21 13.05 -29.24
N LYS A 592 -18.48 13.16 -28.80
CA LYS A 592 -19.66 12.82 -29.61
C LYS A 592 -20.85 13.71 -29.27
N GLU A 593 -21.11 14.65 -30.18
CA GLU A 593 -22.38 15.36 -30.44
C GLU A 593 -23.40 15.55 -29.29
N GLU A 594 -23.36 16.72 -28.64
CA GLU A 594 -24.60 17.46 -28.31
C GLU A 594 -24.48 18.94 -28.74
N LYS A 595 -25.21 19.30 -29.80
CA LYS A 595 -25.64 20.66 -30.23
C LYS A 595 -24.68 21.86 -29.93
N GLY A 596 -23.48 21.92 -30.55
CA GLY A 596 -22.45 22.90 -30.14
C GLY A 596 -21.51 23.59 -31.18
N LEU A 597 -21.73 23.48 -32.50
CA LEU A 597 -21.08 24.28 -33.57
C LEU A 597 -19.53 24.27 -33.76
N TYR A 598 -18.72 23.61 -32.92
CA TYR A 598 -17.27 23.39 -33.17
C TYR A 598 -16.89 21.91 -33.00
N GLN A 599 -15.91 21.42 -33.78
CA GLN A 599 -15.62 19.98 -33.94
C GLN A 599 -14.12 19.62 -34.04
N ASP A 600 -13.32 19.97 -33.03
CA ASP A 600 -12.00 19.34 -32.89
C ASP A 600 -12.13 18.00 -32.16
N LYS A 601 -11.87 16.90 -32.87
CA LYS A 601 -11.92 15.55 -32.28
C LYS A 601 -10.60 15.27 -31.57
N VAL A 602 -10.71 14.79 -30.33
CA VAL A 602 -9.59 14.51 -29.43
C VAL A 602 -9.63 13.04 -29.03
N PHE A 603 -8.45 12.43 -28.99
CA PHE A 603 -8.27 10.99 -28.84
C PHE A 603 -7.24 10.66 -27.76
N CYS A 604 -7.36 9.49 -27.14
CA CYS A 604 -6.34 8.92 -26.26
C CYS A 604 -6.36 7.38 -26.37
N PHE A 605 -5.28 6.71 -25.96
CA PHE A 605 -5.35 5.26 -25.70
C PHE A 605 -6.17 4.98 -24.44
N VAL A 606 -6.69 3.75 -24.29
CA VAL A 606 -7.46 3.36 -23.09
C VAL A 606 -6.59 3.41 -21.82
N HIS A 607 -5.29 3.13 -21.94
CA HIS A 607 -4.31 3.27 -20.86
C HIS A 607 -2.90 3.52 -21.42
N LEU A 608 -1.99 4.09 -20.62
CA LEU A 608 -0.59 4.34 -21.01
C LEU A 608 0.11 3.04 -21.43
N SER A 609 -0.09 1.95 -20.69
CA SER A 609 0.45 0.63 -21.05
C SER A 609 -0.01 0.08 -22.41
N VAL A 610 -1.15 0.54 -22.93
CA VAL A 610 -1.61 0.20 -24.30
C VAL A 610 -0.82 1.00 -25.34
N GLN A 611 -0.48 2.26 -25.04
CA GLN A 611 0.43 3.08 -25.84
C GLN A 611 1.85 2.49 -25.83
N GLU A 612 2.39 2.13 -24.66
CA GLU A 612 3.70 1.47 -24.53
C GLU A 612 3.78 0.13 -25.30
N PHE A 613 2.75 -0.72 -25.19
CA PHE A 613 2.69 -1.98 -25.94
C PHE A 613 2.67 -1.75 -27.45
N LEU A 614 1.87 -0.80 -27.94
CA LEU A 614 1.78 -0.48 -29.37
C LEU A 614 3.06 0.19 -29.89
N ALA A 615 3.74 0.99 -29.06
CA ALA A 615 5.05 1.57 -29.37
C ALA A 615 6.13 0.47 -29.48
N ALA A 616 6.20 -0.45 -28.50
CA ALA A 616 7.10 -1.60 -28.53
C ALA A 616 6.83 -2.51 -29.75
N LEU A 617 5.56 -2.75 -30.09
CA LEU A 617 5.15 -3.48 -31.29
C LEU A 617 5.58 -2.76 -32.58
N HIS A 618 5.48 -1.43 -32.64
CA HIS A 618 5.95 -0.64 -33.79
C HIS A 618 7.47 -0.70 -33.96
N VAL A 619 8.24 -0.59 -32.87
CA VAL A 619 9.71 -0.74 -32.87
C VAL A 619 10.10 -2.14 -33.37
N HIS A 620 9.44 -3.19 -32.86
CA HIS A 620 9.68 -4.57 -33.28
C HIS A 620 9.36 -4.77 -34.77
N LEU A 621 8.17 -4.40 -35.24
CA LEU A 621 7.74 -4.52 -36.64
C LEU A 621 8.68 -3.78 -37.59
N THR A 622 9.03 -2.53 -37.26
CA THR A 622 9.94 -1.71 -38.06
C THR A 622 11.33 -2.35 -38.17
N PHE A 623 11.88 -2.88 -37.08
CA PHE A 623 13.19 -3.56 -37.12
C PHE A 623 13.15 -4.86 -37.93
N ILE A 624 12.13 -5.71 -37.75
CA ILE A 624 12.01 -6.96 -38.53
C ILE A 624 11.90 -6.65 -40.04
N ASN A 625 11.03 -5.72 -40.40
CA ASN A 625 10.79 -5.34 -41.80
C ASN A 625 12.00 -4.66 -42.43
N SER A 626 12.48 -3.54 -41.86
CA SER A 626 13.52 -2.70 -42.47
C SER A 626 14.96 -3.00 -42.01
N GLY A 627 15.14 -3.46 -40.77
CA GLY A 627 16.44 -3.50 -40.08
C GLY A 627 16.82 -2.21 -39.35
N THR A 628 15.93 -1.23 -39.28
CA THR A 628 16.15 0.06 -38.59
C THR A 628 15.92 -0.08 -37.09
N ASN A 629 16.87 0.35 -36.27
CA ASN A 629 16.65 0.55 -34.83
C ASN A 629 16.07 1.97 -34.61
N LEU A 630 14.86 2.07 -34.05
CA LEU A 630 14.23 3.35 -33.73
C LEU A 630 14.65 3.92 -32.36
N LEU A 631 15.36 3.14 -31.54
CA LEU A 631 15.78 3.53 -30.18
C LEU A 631 17.21 4.09 -30.13
N SER A 632 17.96 4.07 -31.23
CA SER A 632 19.31 4.63 -31.31
C SER A 632 19.32 5.96 -32.04
N GLU A 633 20.05 6.96 -31.53
CA GLU A 633 20.21 8.25 -32.20
C GLU A 633 20.66 8.11 -33.68
N PRO A 634 20.19 9.00 -34.58
CA PRO A 634 20.55 9.01 -35.98
C PRO A 634 21.99 9.51 -36.20
N THR A 635 22.97 8.66 -35.88
CA THR A 635 24.39 8.88 -36.15
C THR A 635 24.62 9.28 -37.61
N THR A 636 25.20 10.47 -37.81
CA THR A 636 25.13 11.29 -39.05
C THR A 636 25.89 10.71 -40.27
N SER A 637 26.27 9.44 -40.23
CA SER A 637 27.11 8.76 -41.22
C SER A 637 26.47 7.51 -41.85
N GLN A 638 25.15 7.30 -41.70
CA GLN A 638 24.48 6.11 -42.24
C GLN A 638 23.93 6.25 -43.67
N TRP A 639 24.05 7.41 -44.32
CA TRP A 639 23.69 7.53 -45.73
C TRP A 639 24.72 6.82 -46.64
N SER A 640 24.24 5.89 -47.46
CA SER A 640 24.93 5.26 -48.62
C SER A 640 26.12 4.30 -48.37
N ARG A 641 25.85 3.06 -47.95
CA ARG A 641 26.62 1.87 -48.38
C ARG A 641 25.71 0.64 -48.64
N PRO A 642 25.58 0.12 -49.88
CA PRO A 642 24.59 -0.92 -50.20
C PRO A 642 24.84 -2.33 -49.63
N PHE A 643 25.96 -2.57 -48.95
CA PHE A 643 26.41 -3.92 -48.56
C PHE A 643 26.84 -4.01 -47.08
N ARG A 644 25.90 -3.77 -46.16
CA ARG A 644 25.98 -4.31 -44.79
C ARG A 644 24.92 -5.39 -44.62
N LYS A 645 25.26 -6.47 -43.89
CA LYS A 645 24.28 -7.48 -43.45
C LYS A 645 23.23 -6.76 -42.58
N LYS A 646 21.95 -7.17 -42.64
CA LYS A 646 20.93 -6.71 -41.67
C LYS A 646 21.49 -6.91 -40.24
N PRO A 647 21.35 -5.92 -39.33
CA PRO A 647 21.77 -6.11 -37.95
C PRO A 647 21.00 -7.26 -37.30
N LYS A 648 21.66 -8.03 -36.42
CA LYS A 648 20.99 -9.03 -35.60
C LYS A 648 19.99 -8.35 -34.66
N LEU A 649 18.86 -9.02 -34.40
CA LEU A 649 17.81 -8.56 -33.48
C LEU A 649 18.30 -8.43 -32.01
N ASN A 650 19.33 -9.20 -31.61
CA ASN A 650 19.95 -9.05 -30.28
C ASN A 650 20.49 -7.61 -30.02
N HIS A 651 20.94 -6.89 -31.05
CA HIS A 651 21.46 -5.52 -30.90
C HIS A 651 20.35 -4.50 -30.64
N LEU A 652 19.14 -4.72 -31.17
CA LEU A 652 17.95 -3.94 -30.79
C LEU A 652 17.66 -4.14 -29.30
N HIS A 653 17.63 -5.41 -28.85
CA HIS A 653 17.36 -5.73 -27.44
C HIS A 653 18.43 -5.16 -26.50
N GLN A 654 19.71 -5.29 -26.85
CA GLN A 654 20.83 -4.71 -26.10
C GLN A 654 20.66 -3.19 -25.95
N SER A 655 20.42 -2.50 -27.07
CA SER A 655 20.15 -1.05 -27.06
C SER A 655 18.96 -0.70 -26.15
N ALA A 656 17.85 -1.42 -26.26
CA ALA A 656 16.65 -1.17 -25.45
C ALA A 656 16.87 -1.42 -23.95
N VAL A 657 17.67 -2.43 -23.57
CA VAL A 657 18.06 -2.68 -22.18
C VAL A 657 18.92 -1.53 -21.66
N ASP A 658 19.88 -1.04 -22.44
CA ASP A 658 20.76 0.04 -22.02
C ASP A 658 20.02 1.39 -21.92
N GLU A 659 19.14 1.74 -22.87
CA GLU A 659 18.28 2.95 -22.79
C GLU A 659 17.33 2.91 -21.58
N ALA A 660 16.72 1.76 -21.28
CA ALA A 660 15.87 1.63 -20.09
C ALA A 660 16.66 1.73 -18.78
N LEU A 661 17.92 1.27 -18.75
CA LEU A 661 18.82 1.43 -17.60
C LEU A 661 19.36 2.85 -17.47
N LEU A 662 19.43 3.64 -18.56
CA LEU A 662 19.73 5.07 -18.52
C LEU A 662 18.52 5.90 -18.05
N SER A 663 17.29 5.44 -18.32
CA SER A 663 16.06 6.10 -17.88
C SER A 663 16.04 6.33 -16.35
N PRO A 664 15.93 7.58 -15.87
CA PRO A 664 15.92 7.86 -14.44
C PRO A 664 14.58 7.44 -13.81
N ASN A 665 13.45 7.87 -14.39
CA ASN A 665 12.11 7.62 -13.88
C ASN A 665 11.50 6.26 -14.29
N GLY A 666 12.05 5.57 -15.30
CA GLY A 666 11.58 4.24 -15.73
C GLY A 666 10.46 4.23 -16.76
N HIS A 667 10.28 5.32 -17.52
CA HIS A 667 9.25 5.41 -18.56
C HIS A 667 9.44 4.46 -19.76
N LEU A 668 10.57 3.72 -19.81
CA LEU A 668 10.82 2.68 -20.80
C LEU A 668 10.67 1.26 -20.23
N ASP A 669 10.43 1.10 -18.92
CA ASP A 669 10.50 -0.19 -18.24
C ASP A 669 9.45 -1.18 -18.77
N LEU A 670 8.19 -0.75 -18.97
CA LEU A 670 7.13 -1.61 -19.54
C LEU A 670 7.32 -1.82 -21.04
N SER A 671 7.72 -0.75 -21.75
CA SER A 671 8.04 -0.80 -23.18
C SER A 671 9.16 -1.81 -23.48
N LEU A 672 10.17 -1.94 -22.62
CA LEU A 672 11.22 -2.96 -22.69
C LEU A 672 10.67 -4.37 -22.44
N ARG A 673 9.86 -4.57 -21.38
CA ARG A 673 9.19 -5.85 -21.08
C ARG A 673 8.41 -6.35 -22.30
N PHE A 674 7.61 -5.47 -22.92
CA PHE A 674 6.87 -5.79 -24.14
C PHE A 674 7.76 -6.09 -25.36
N LEU A 675 8.80 -5.28 -25.61
CA LEU A 675 9.70 -5.49 -26.76
C LEU A 675 10.44 -6.82 -26.70
N LEU A 676 10.83 -7.25 -25.49
CA LEU A 676 11.48 -8.55 -25.25
C LEU A 676 10.47 -9.71 -25.33
N GLY A 677 9.27 -9.57 -24.74
CA GLY A 677 8.22 -10.58 -24.89
C GLY A 677 7.82 -10.81 -26.36
N LEU A 678 7.84 -9.76 -27.19
CA LEU A 678 7.61 -9.86 -28.65
C LEU A 678 8.72 -10.62 -29.39
N SER A 679 9.91 -10.79 -28.81
CA SER A 679 10.99 -11.59 -29.41
C SER A 679 10.80 -13.11 -29.25
N LEU A 680 9.78 -13.57 -28.50
CA LEU A 680 9.44 -14.98 -28.42
C LEU A 680 8.67 -15.48 -29.64
N GLU A 681 9.09 -16.63 -30.18
CA GLU A 681 8.43 -17.28 -31.33
C GLU A 681 6.96 -17.65 -31.05
N THR A 682 6.62 -18.00 -29.80
CA THR A 682 5.23 -18.24 -29.35
C THR A 682 4.36 -17.00 -29.53
N ASN A 683 4.85 -15.85 -29.09
CA ASN A 683 4.16 -14.57 -29.17
C ASN A 683 4.05 -14.08 -30.63
N GLN A 684 5.08 -14.31 -31.44
CA GLN A 684 5.03 -14.06 -32.89
C GLN A 684 4.03 -14.97 -33.63
N LYS A 685 3.81 -16.21 -33.17
CA LYS A 685 2.79 -17.13 -33.71
C LYS A 685 1.37 -16.65 -33.40
N LEU A 686 1.13 -15.95 -32.28
CA LEU A 686 -0.16 -15.31 -31.98
C LEU A 686 -0.42 -14.10 -32.90
N LEU A 687 0.63 -13.35 -33.26
CA LEU A 687 0.58 -12.21 -34.20
C LEU A 687 0.69 -12.64 -35.69
N ARG A 688 0.52 -13.93 -36.01
CA ARG A 688 0.73 -14.49 -37.35
C ARG A 688 -0.30 -13.94 -38.34
N GLY A 689 0.17 -13.05 -39.22
CA GLY A 689 -0.66 -12.27 -40.13
C GLY A 689 -0.27 -10.79 -40.10
N LEU A 690 -0.06 -10.22 -38.91
CA LEU A 690 0.61 -8.92 -38.76
C LEU A 690 2.12 -9.08 -39.04
N LEU A 691 2.73 -10.13 -38.49
CA LEU A 691 4.09 -10.55 -38.84
C LEU A 691 4.10 -11.46 -40.09
N THR A 692 5.03 -11.18 -41.01
CA THR A 692 5.24 -11.94 -42.26
C THR A 692 6.46 -12.86 -42.22
N GLN A 693 7.42 -12.61 -41.32
CA GLN A 693 8.61 -13.46 -41.11
C GLN A 693 8.88 -13.62 -39.60
N THR A 694 9.19 -14.85 -39.19
CA THR A 694 9.68 -15.17 -37.84
C THR A 694 11.16 -14.83 -37.74
N GLY A 695 11.49 -13.61 -37.33
CA GLY A 695 12.88 -13.09 -37.37
C GLY A 695 13.78 -13.55 -36.21
N SER A 696 13.20 -14.10 -35.14
CA SER A 696 13.94 -14.54 -33.94
C SER A 696 14.17 -16.06 -33.95
N GLY A 697 15.42 -16.49 -34.10
CA GLY A 697 15.82 -17.85 -33.71
C GLY A 697 16.11 -17.93 -32.21
N SER A 698 15.85 -19.07 -31.57
CA SER A 698 16.07 -19.31 -30.12
C SER A 698 17.42 -18.79 -29.60
N GLN A 699 18.50 -19.01 -30.36
CA GLN A 699 19.85 -18.50 -30.07
C GLN A 699 19.90 -16.98 -29.82
N THR A 700 19.08 -16.19 -30.51
CA THR A 700 19.03 -14.71 -30.35
C THR A 700 18.47 -14.33 -28.98
N ASN A 701 17.47 -15.09 -28.51
CA ASN A 701 16.88 -14.86 -27.19
C ASN A 701 17.83 -15.34 -26.09
N GLN A 702 18.58 -16.44 -26.29
CA GLN A 702 19.63 -16.83 -25.35
C GLN A 702 20.76 -15.78 -25.27
N GLU A 703 21.24 -15.27 -26.42
CA GLU A 703 22.22 -14.15 -26.46
C GLU A 703 21.70 -12.89 -25.73
N THR A 704 20.37 -12.68 -25.71
CA THR A 704 19.72 -11.58 -24.98
C THR A 704 19.64 -11.87 -23.48
N VAL A 705 19.22 -13.09 -23.09
CA VAL A 705 19.14 -13.54 -21.70
C VAL A 705 20.49 -13.44 -20.99
N GLU A 706 21.57 -13.90 -21.62
CA GLU A 706 22.92 -13.80 -21.02
C GLU A 706 23.39 -12.34 -20.90
N TYR A 707 22.96 -11.44 -21.79
CA TYR A 707 23.20 -10.00 -21.64
C TYR A 707 22.47 -9.43 -20.42
N ILE A 708 21.20 -9.79 -20.23
CA ILE A 708 20.40 -9.34 -19.08
C ILE A 708 20.97 -9.89 -17.76
N LYS A 709 21.33 -11.18 -17.70
CA LYS A 709 22.02 -11.78 -16.54
C LYS A 709 23.32 -11.04 -16.20
N LYS A 710 24.13 -10.68 -17.21
CA LYS A 710 25.33 -9.87 -17.03
C LYS A 710 25.00 -8.47 -16.48
N LYS A 711 23.96 -7.81 -17.00
CA LYS A 711 23.53 -6.48 -16.50
C LYS A 711 23.09 -6.54 -15.04
N ILE A 712 22.33 -7.57 -14.64
CA ILE A 712 21.95 -7.79 -13.23
C ILE A 712 23.19 -7.97 -12.34
N SER A 713 24.27 -8.59 -12.83
CA SER A 713 25.50 -8.76 -12.02
C SER A 713 26.38 -7.51 -11.90
N GLU A 714 26.08 -6.42 -12.61
CA GLU A 714 26.84 -5.15 -12.60
C GLU A 714 26.48 -4.22 -11.40
N ASN A 715 25.95 -4.77 -10.30
CA ASN A 715 25.48 -4.06 -9.09
C ASN A 715 24.48 -2.91 -9.40
N LEU A 716 23.42 -3.21 -10.15
CA LEU A 716 22.32 -2.28 -10.39
C LEU A 716 21.48 -2.00 -9.11
N SER A 717 20.73 -0.90 -9.10
CA SER A 717 19.75 -0.63 -8.04
C SER A 717 18.64 -1.68 -8.03
N ALA A 718 17.96 -1.84 -6.89
CA ALA A 718 16.95 -2.89 -6.71
C ALA A 718 15.81 -2.77 -7.74
N GLU A 719 15.33 -1.56 -8.01
CA GLU A 719 14.25 -1.26 -8.96
C GLU A 719 14.65 -1.65 -10.39
N ARG A 720 15.89 -1.35 -10.78
CA ARG A 720 16.45 -1.72 -12.09
C ARG A 720 16.62 -3.24 -12.22
N SER A 721 17.11 -3.90 -11.18
CA SER A 721 17.22 -5.37 -11.14
C SER A 721 15.85 -6.05 -11.20
N ILE A 722 14.86 -5.56 -10.43
CA ILE A 722 13.46 -6.04 -10.47
C ILE A 722 12.90 -5.93 -11.89
N ASN A 723 13.07 -4.78 -12.56
CA ASN A 723 12.63 -4.60 -13.94
C ASN A 723 13.28 -5.64 -14.88
N LEU A 724 14.59 -5.89 -14.75
CA LEU A 724 15.29 -6.91 -15.54
C LEU A 724 14.82 -8.35 -15.22
N PHE A 725 14.41 -8.67 -14.00
CA PHE A 725 13.75 -9.95 -13.69
C PHE A 725 12.36 -10.06 -14.32
N HIS A 726 11.58 -8.97 -14.40
CA HIS A 726 10.35 -8.97 -15.20
C HIS A 726 10.65 -9.16 -16.70
N CYS A 727 11.73 -8.58 -17.24
CA CYS A 727 12.18 -8.83 -18.61
C CYS A 727 12.58 -10.31 -18.85
N LEU A 728 13.27 -10.96 -17.90
CA LEU A 728 13.57 -12.40 -17.97
C LEU A 728 12.30 -13.26 -17.90
N ASN A 729 11.30 -12.84 -17.12
CA ASN A 729 9.98 -13.50 -17.08
C ASN A 729 9.21 -13.36 -18.40
N GLU A 730 9.24 -12.21 -19.08
CA GLU A 730 8.64 -12.04 -20.41
C GLU A 730 9.37 -12.85 -21.50
N LEU A 731 10.65 -13.16 -21.30
CA LEU A 731 11.42 -14.11 -22.12
C LEU A 731 11.23 -15.58 -21.71
N ASN A 732 10.32 -15.88 -20.77
CA ASN A 732 10.08 -17.21 -20.19
C ASN A 732 11.33 -17.89 -19.59
N HIS A 733 12.34 -17.14 -19.17
CA HIS A 733 13.59 -17.67 -18.62
C HIS A 733 13.68 -17.41 -17.10
N ARG A 734 13.21 -18.37 -16.31
CA ARG A 734 13.05 -18.23 -14.85
C ARG A 734 14.17 -18.82 -13.98
N SER A 735 15.18 -19.46 -14.57
CA SER A 735 16.11 -20.35 -13.84
C SER A 735 16.73 -19.77 -12.57
N LEU A 736 17.17 -18.49 -12.57
CA LEU A 736 17.78 -17.85 -11.39
C LEU A 736 16.79 -17.67 -10.22
N VAL A 737 15.50 -17.50 -10.52
CA VAL A 737 14.43 -17.41 -9.51
C VAL A 737 14.08 -18.81 -9.02
N GLU A 738 13.95 -19.77 -9.93
CA GLU A 738 13.63 -21.17 -9.63
C GLU A 738 14.72 -21.85 -8.79
N GLU A 739 15.99 -21.63 -9.12
CA GLU A 739 17.18 -22.12 -8.40
C GLU A 739 17.23 -21.62 -6.95
N ILE A 740 16.99 -20.33 -6.74
CA ILE A 740 16.94 -19.74 -5.38
C ILE A 740 15.69 -20.17 -4.64
N GLN A 741 14.54 -20.30 -5.31
CA GLN A 741 13.30 -20.74 -4.69
C GLN A 741 13.35 -22.24 -4.29
N GLU A 742 14.02 -23.10 -5.05
CA GLU A 742 14.32 -24.49 -4.68
C GLU A 742 15.33 -24.53 -3.51
N SER A 743 16.36 -23.68 -3.52
CA SER A 743 17.34 -23.57 -2.43
C SER A 743 16.72 -23.10 -1.10
N LEU A 744 15.76 -22.17 -1.17
CA LEU A 744 14.95 -21.73 -0.03
C LEU A 744 14.00 -22.84 0.45
N THR A 745 13.28 -23.50 -0.46
CA THR A 745 12.33 -24.58 -0.13
C THR A 745 13.01 -25.81 0.46
N SER A 746 14.26 -26.08 0.08
CA SER A 746 15.08 -27.17 0.63
C SER A 746 15.88 -26.79 1.89
N GLY A 747 15.83 -25.51 2.33
CA GLY A 747 16.54 -25.02 3.51
C GLY A 747 18.07 -25.05 3.40
N ARG A 748 18.62 -24.93 2.18
CA ARG A 748 20.06 -25.10 1.90
C ARG A 748 20.70 -23.90 1.19
N LEU A 749 20.26 -22.69 1.52
CA LEU A 749 20.80 -21.46 0.92
C LEU A 749 22.20 -21.12 1.47
N SER A 750 23.25 -21.62 0.81
CA SER A 750 24.64 -21.29 1.10
C SER A 750 24.99 -19.86 0.63
N THR A 751 24.66 -18.86 1.46
CA THR A 751 24.76 -17.44 1.13
C THR A 751 26.18 -16.96 0.82
N GLU A 752 27.20 -17.54 1.43
CA GLU A 752 28.62 -17.28 1.14
C GLU A 752 29.03 -17.61 -0.31
N THR A 753 28.22 -18.40 -1.02
CA THR A 753 28.48 -18.86 -2.39
C THR A 753 27.58 -18.21 -3.46
N LEU A 754 26.69 -17.27 -3.09
CA LEU A 754 25.78 -16.63 -4.03
C LEU A 754 26.47 -15.53 -4.86
N SER A 755 26.34 -15.63 -6.17
CA SER A 755 26.76 -14.58 -7.12
C SER A 755 25.89 -13.32 -7.01
N PRO A 756 26.35 -12.14 -7.51
CA PRO A 756 25.54 -10.92 -7.52
C PRO A 756 24.19 -11.05 -8.21
N ALA A 757 24.08 -11.92 -9.22
CA ALA A 757 22.81 -12.20 -9.90
C ALA A 757 21.85 -13.04 -9.05
N GLN A 758 22.37 -14.02 -8.29
CA GLN A 758 21.59 -14.81 -7.33
C GLN A 758 21.16 -13.97 -6.12
N TRP A 759 22.01 -13.09 -5.60
CA TRP A 759 21.62 -12.10 -4.58
C TRP A 759 20.50 -11.18 -5.08
N SER A 760 20.61 -10.68 -6.31
CA SER A 760 19.55 -9.86 -6.92
C SER A 760 18.26 -10.65 -7.12
N ALA A 761 18.33 -11.95 -7.43
CA ALA A 761 17.17 -12.83 -7.52
C ALA A 761 16.51 -13.07 -6.15
N LEU A 762 17.30 -13.22 -5.08
CA LEU A 762 16.79 -13.31 -3.71
C LEU A 762 16.06 -12.02 -3.30
N VAL A 763 16.65 -10.85 -3.56
CA VAL A 763 16.00 -9.55 -3.33
C VAL A 763 14.69 -9.43 -4.12
N PHE A 764 14.67 -9.83 -5.39
CA PHE A 764 13.46 -9.87 -6.22
C PHE A 764 12.39 -10.81 -5.64
N ILE A 765 12.77 -12.00 -5.17
CA ILE A 765 11.84 -12.97 -4.54
C ILE A 765 11.23 -12.38 -3.26
N LEU A 766 12.04 -11.82 -2.36
CA LEU A 766 11.57 -11.31 -1.06
C LEU A 766 10.69 -10.07 -1.22
N LEU A 767 11.07 -9.12 -2.08
CA LEU A 767 10.24 -7.95 -2.41
C LEU A 767 8.97 -8.31 -3.21
N SER A 768 8.94 -9.48 -3.86
CA SER A 768 7.73 -10.00 -4.53
C SER A 768 6.84 -10.86 -3.62
N SER A 769 7.38 -11.46 -2.56
CA SER A 769 6.64 -12.42 -1.72
C SER A 769 5.56 -11.73 -0.87
N GLY A 770 5.83 -10.48 -0.44
CA GLY A 770 5.03 -9.72 0.52
C GLY A 770 5.03 -10.27 1.95
N LYS A 771 5.49 -11.51 2.17
CA LYS A 771 5.46 -12.20 3.48
C LYS A 771 6.57 -11.73 4.39
N ASP A 772 7.76 -11.55 3.83
CA ASP A 772 8.99 -11.21 4.55
C ASP A 772 9.11 -9.68 4.81
N LEU A 773 8.07 -8.91 4.44
CA LEU A 773 8.01 -7.45 4.60
C LEU A 773 7.38 -6.99 5.94
N GLU A 774 6.68 -7.86 6.68
CA GLU A 774 6.28 -7.50 8.05
C GLU A 774 7.44 -7.72 9.03
N GLU A 775 8.08 -8.89 8.99
CA GLU A 775 9.27 -9.20 9.79
C GLU A 775 10.35 -9.88 8.94
N PHE A 776 11.35 -9.10 8.54
CA PHE A 776 12.57 -9.60 7.94
C PHE A 776 13.54 -10.03 9.05
N ASP A 777 13.99 -11.28 9.00
CA ASP A 777 15.01 -11.82 9.90
C ASP A 777 16.20 -12.26 9.07
N LEU A 778 17.33 -11.59 9.30
CA LEU A 778 18.56 -11.82 8.56
C LEU A 778 19.10 -13.24 8.76
N LYS A 779 18.85 -13.87 9.92
CA LYS A 779 19.29 -15.24 10.25
C LYS A 779 18.58 -16.33 9.44
N LYS A 780 17.41 -16.05 8.85
CA LYS A 780 16.73 -16.96 7.90
C LYS A 780 17.53 -17.16 6.61
N TYR A 781 18.50 -16.29 6.32
CA TYR A 781 19.33 -16.33 5.10
C TYR A 781 20.83 -16.39 5.42
N SER A 782 21.35 -15.49 6.26
CA SER A 782 22.77 -15.44 6.65
C SER A 782 23.00 -14.47 7.81
N ALA A 783 23.64 -14.93 8.89
CA ALA A 783 24.06 -14.06 9.99
C ALA A 783 25.38 -13.32 9.65
N SER A 784 25.37 -12.44 8.63
CA SER A 784 26.58 -11.72 8.18
C SER A 784 26.32 -10.30 7.65
N GLU A 785 27.31 -9.41 7.80
CA GLU A 785 27.28 -8.04 7.26
C GLU A 785 27.12 -8.00 5.72
N GLU A 786 27.86 -8.81 4.96
CA GLU A 786 27.72 -8.79 3.49
C GLU A 786 26.31 -9.21 3.04
N ALA A 787 25.66 -10.13 3.74
CA ALA A 787 24.26 -10.46 3.47
C ALA A 787 23.32 -9.30 3.82
N LEU A 788 23.53 -8.60 4.94
CA LEU A 788 22.78 -7.36 5.25
C LEU A 788 22.95 -6.35 4.11
N LEU A 789 24.18 -6.09 3.68
CA LEU A 789 24.48 -5.10 2.64
C LEU A 789 23.87 -5.45 1.27
N LYS A 790 23.71 -6.75 0.95
CA LYS A 790 22.96 -7.19 -0.25
C LYS A 790 21.44 -7.17 -0.06
N LEU A 791 20.95 -7.28 1.17
CA LEU A 791 19.51 -7.31 1.50
C LEU A 791 18.95 -5.96 2.03
N LEU A 792 19.75 -4.88 2.04
CA LEU A 792 19.29 -3.52 2.37
C LEU A 792 17.99 -3.10 1.64
N PRO A 793 17.73 -3.44 0.37
CA PRO A 793 16.46 -3.12 -0.27
C PRO A 793 15.24 -3.80 0.38
N VAL A 794 15.43 -5.01 0.91
CA VAL A 794 14.40 -5.74 1.68
C VAL A 794 14.24 -5.09 3.04
N VAL A 795 15.34 -4.89 3.78
CA VAL A 795 15.35 -4.21 5.09
C VAL A 795 14.69 -2.84 5.03
N LYS A 796 14.90 -2.07 3.95
CA LYS A 796 14.25 -0.78 3.72
C LYS A 796 12.73 -0.89 3.54
N ALA A 797 12.26 -1.93 2.85
CA ALA A 797 10.85 -2.17 2.56
C ALA A 797 10.10 -2.88 3.69
N SER A 798 10.81 -3.52 4.62
CA SER A 798 10.24 -4.23 5.76
C SER A 798 9.84 -3.30 6.92
N ASN A 799 8.82 -3.67 7.68
CA ASN A 799 8.38 -2.95 8.87
C ASN A 799 9.28 -3.23 10.09
N LYS A 800 9.63 -4.51 10.30
CA LYS A 800 10.55 -4.96 11.35
C LYS A 800 11.76 -5.67 10.75
N ALA A 801 12.95 -5.32 11.23
CA ALA A 801 14.21 -5.99 10.89
C ALA A 801 14.86 -6.59 12.16
N LEU A 802 14.99 -7.92 12.17
CA LEU A 802 15.75 -8.67 13.18
C LEU A 802 17.17 -8.90 12.67
N LEU A 803 18.12 -8.18 13.28
CA LEU A 803 19.54 -8.12 12.92
C LEU A 803 20.45 -8.53 14.11
N SER A 804 19.86 -9.00 15.21
CA SER A 804 20.53 -9.29 16.47
C SER A 804 21.51 -10.46 16.34
N GLY A 805 22.77 -10.25 16.73
CA GLY A 805 23.84 -11.23 16.65
C GLY A 805 24.09 -11.76 15.23
N CYS A 806 24.34 -10.84 14.29
CA CYS A 806 24.60 -11.09 12.86
C CYS A 806 26.01 -10.65 12.42
N ASN A 807 26.92 -10.47 13.39
CA ASN A 807 28.31 -10.02 13.17
C ASN A 807 28.40 -8.72 12.34
N LEU A 808 27.59 -7.73 12.74
CA LEU A 808 27.50 -6.42 12.10
C LEU A 808 28.50 -5.42 12.72
N SER A 809 28.96 -4.45 11.92
CA SER A 809 29.96 -3.44 12.31
C SER A 809 29.48 -1.99 12.09
N GLU A 810 30.37 -1.01 12.31
CA GLU A 810 30.18 0.40 11.93
C GLU A 810 29.66 0.57 10.48
N ARG A 811 30.16 -0.23 9.53
CA ARG A 811 29.76 -0.21 8.11
C ARG A 811 28.30 -0.64 7.90
N SER A 812 27.83 -1.58 8.72
CA SER A 812 26.40 -1.92 8.77
C SER A 812 25.56 -0.76 9.32
N CYS A 813 26.09 0.00 10.29
CA CYS A 813 25.39 1.17 10.84
C CYS A 813 25.33 2.35 9.86
N GLU A 814 26.38 2.63 9.10
CA GLU A 814 26.36 3.61 8.00
C GLU A 814 25.28 3.24 6.95
N ALA A 815 25.25 1.97 6.54
CA ALA A 815 24.25 1.47 5.60
C ALA A 815 22.81 1.60 6.15
N LEU A 816 22.56 1.20 7.39
CA LEU A 816 21.24 1.35 8.04
C LEU A 816 20.86 2.81 8.26
N SER A 817 21.83 3.69 8.56
CA SER A 817 21.63 5.14 8.66
C SER A 817 21.10 5.74 7.35
N SER A 818 21.62 5.28 6.20
CA SER A 818 21.11 5.67 4.88
C SER A 818 19.68 5.17 4.60
N VAL A 819 19.30 4.01 5.15
CA VAL A 819 17.94 3.46 5.06
C VAL A 819 16.98 4.27 5.94
N LEU A 820 17.31 4.47 7.22
CA LEU A 820 16.53 5.26 8.18
C LEU A 820 16.34 6.72 7.76
N SER A 821 17.29 7.26 7.00
CA SER A 821 17.20 8.62 6.43
C SER A 821 16.24 8.73 5.24
N SER A 822 15.78 7.62 4.66
CA SER A 822 15.12 7.57 3.36
C SER A 822 13.60 7.76 3.45
N VAL A 823 13.05 8.69 2.66
CA VAL A 823 11.61 9.00 2.54
C VAL A 823 10.73 7.77 2.24
N SER A 824 11.32 6.70 1.70
CA SER A 824 10.66 5.45 1.32
C SER A 824 11.10 4.24 2.16
N SER A 825 11.35 4.42 3.47
CA SER A 825 11.63 3.31 4.39
C SER A 825 10.44 2.99 5.31
N SER A 826 9.97 1.74 5.19
CA SER A 826 8.87 1.17 5.97
C SER A 826 9.24 0.86 7.43
N LEU A 827 10.52 0.98 7.82
CA LEU A 827 11.01 0.50 9.11
C LEU A 827 10.35 1.22 10.29
N ARG A 828 9.87 0.43 11.24
CA ARG A 828 9.36 0.86 12.55
C ARG A 828 10.09 0.18 13.70
N HIS A 829 10.64 -1.02 13.49
CA HIS A 829 11.32 -1.77 14.54
C HIS A 829 12.66 -2.33 14.03
N VAL A 830 13.76 -2.01 14.71
CA VAL A 830 15.10 -2.53 14.40
C VAL A 830 15.71 -3.14 15.66
N ASP A 831 15.99 -4.44 15.61
CA ASP A 831 16.74 -5.15 16.65
C ASP A 831 18.17 -5.38 16.18
N LEU A 832 19.11 -4.58 16.70
CA LEU A 832 20.54 -4.64 16.42
C LEU A 832 21.35 -5.31 17.55
N SER A 833 20.68 -5.87 18.56
CA SER A 833 21.30 -6.40 19.79
C SER A 833 22.48 -7.35 19.54
N ASN A 834 23.45 -7.37 20.45
CA ASN A 834 24.53 -8.37 20.44
C ASN A 834 25.43 -8.35 19.18
N ASN A 835 25.60 -7.18 18.57
CA ASN A 835 26.59 -6.92 17.51
C ASN A 835 27.67 -5.97 18.05
N ASP A 836 28.92 -6.10 17.59
CA ASP A 836 30.06 -5.28 18.03
C ASP A 836 30.06 -3.92 17.31
N LEU A 837 29.07 -3.08 17.66
CA LEU A 837 28.82 -1.78 17.01
C LEU A 837 29.63 -0.65 17.66
N GLN A 838 29.78 -0.70 18.99
CA GLN A 838 30.45 0.30 19.82
C GLN A 838 29.86 1.71 19.64
N ASP A 839 30.45 2.70 20.30
CA ASP A 839 30.00 4.09 20.20
C ASP A 839 30.06 4.67 18.77
N PRO A 840 31.06 4.37 17.90
CA PRO A 840 31.09 4.85 16.52
C PRO A 840 29.93 4.30 15.66
N GLY A 841 29.58 3.02 15.78
CA GLY A 841 28.43 2.44 15.08
C GLY A 841 27.10 3.04 15.54
N VAL A 842 26.92 3.19 16.85
CA VAL A 842 25.74 3.88 17.41
C VAL A 842 25.66 5.33 16.92
N LYS A 843 26.77 6.04 16.81
CA LYS A 843 26.86 7.42 16.31
C LYS A 843 26.44 7.54 14.85
N LEU A 844 26.93 6.66 13.97
CA LEU A 844 26.52 6.58 12.56
C LEU A 844 25.01 6.29 12.43
N LEU A 845 24.48 5.36 13.23
CA LEU A 845 23.04 5.06 13.28
C LEU A 845 22.22 6.28 13.75
N CYS A 846 22.72 6.99 14.77
CA CYS A 846 22.08 8.18 15.32
C CYS A 846 21.99 9.33 14.30
N ASP A 847 22.92 9.46 13.36
CA ASP A 847 22.80 10.47 12.30
C ASP A 847 21.60 10.20 11.36
N GLY A 848 21.22 8.93 11.17
CA GLY A 848 20.00 8.55 10.45
C GLY A 848 18.73 8.82 11.27
N LEU A 849 18.76 8.56 12.59
CA LEU A 849 17.66 8.87 13.51
C LEU A 849 17.34 10.37 13.61
N LYS A 850 18.28 11.26 13.24
CA LYS A 850 18.08 12.72 13.20
C LYS A 850 17.35 13.20 11.95
N SER A 851 17.18 12.34 10.93
CA SER A 851 16.49 12.68 9.70
C SER A 851 15.00 12.97 9.96
N PRO A 852 14.41 14.05 9.40
CA PRO A 852 12.97 14.32 9.49
C PRO A 852 12.11 13.29 8.73
N HIS A 853 12.75 12.34 8.02
CA HIS A 853 12.09 11.22 7.36
C HIS A 853 12.19 9.92 8.17
N CYS A 854 12.99 9.89 9.24
CA CYS A 854 13.11 8.71 10.09
C CYS A 854 11.81 8.48 10.86
N SER A 855 11.32 7.26 10.81
CA SER A 855 9.99 6.85 11.24
C SER A 855 10.02 5.72 12.27
N LEU A 856 11.22 5.39 12.76
CA LEU A 856 11.49 4.27 13.66
C LEU A 856 10.83 4.47 15.04
N GLU A 857 10.04 3.49 15.49
CA GLU A 857 9.35 3.49 16.77
C GLU A 857 10.05 2.61 17.83
N THR A 858 10.81 1.58 17.43
CA THR A 858 11.58 0.71 18.35
C THR A 858 13.02 0.51 17.86
N LEU A 859 13.97 0.65 18.77
CA LEU A 859 15.39 0.34 18.57
C LEU A 859 15.93 -0.48 19.75
N SER A 860 16.47 -1.67 19.48
CA SER A 860 17.28 -2.41 20.45
C SER A 860 18.76 -2.37 20.08
N LEU A 861 19.58 -1.94 21.04
CA LEU A 861 21.05 -1.95 21.03
C LEU A 861 21.58 -2.74 22.23
N SER A 862 20.79 -3.69 22.77
CA SER A 862 21.18 -4.48 23.94
C SER A 862 22.47 -5.26 23.69
N GLY A 863 23.50 -5.05 24.51
CA GLY A 863 24.78 -5.75 24.41
C GLY A 863 25.59 -5.41 23.15
N CYS A 864 25.54 -4.16 22.71
CA CYS A 864 26.27 -3.63 21.54
C CYS A 864 27.57 -2.88 21.90
N LEU A 865 28.04 -3.00 23.14
CA LEU A 865 29.22 -2.32 23.72
C LEU A 865 29.11 -0.79 23.67
N VAL A 866 27.92 -0.26 23.98
CA VAL A 866 27.64 1.18 24.09
C VAL A 866 28.16 1.73 25.42
N SER A 867 28.75 2.94 25.40
CA SER A 867 29.25 3.66 26.58
C SER A 867 28.65 5.09 26.69
N GLU A 868 29.31 5.98 27.44
CA GLU A 868 28.94 7.39 27.60
C GLU A 868 28.92 8.14 26.25
N GLU A 869 29.82 7.86 25.29
CA GLU A 869 29.81 8.55 23.98
C GLU A 869 28.60 8.14 23.11
N GLY A 870 28.22 6.85 23.13
CA GLY A 870 27.00 6.36 22.49
C GLY A 870 25.75 6.93 23.14
N CYS A 871 25.72 7.03 24.48
CA CYS A 871 24.66 7.74 25.21
C CYS A 871 24.54 9.21 24.77
N SER A 872 25.66 9.91 24.58
CA SER A 872 25.68 11.29 24.06
C SER A 872 25.11 11.36 22.64
N SER A 873 25.43 10.39 21.79
CA SER A 873 24.95 10.31 20.40
C SER A 873 23.44 10.05 20.32
N LEU A 874 22.94 9.11 21.13
CA LEU A 874 21.52 8.82 21.31
C LEU A 874 20.76 10.03 21.86
N THR A 875 21.33 10.72 22.84
CA THR A 875 20.78 11.96 23.41
C THR A 875 20.63 13.05 22.35
N SER A 876 21.57 13.16 21.40
CA SER A 876 21.46 14.08 20.26
C SER A 876 20.35 13.69 19.28
N ALA A 877 20.10 12.40 19.07
CA ALA A 877 19.00 11.91 18.24
C ALA A 877 17.62 12.14 18.90
N LEU A 878 17.47 11.79 20.19
CA LEU A 878 16.22 11.99 20.96
C LEU A 878 15.82 13.47 21.08
N ASN A 879 16.78 14.39 21.03
CA ASN A 879 16.57 15.84 21.05
C ASN A 879 16.30 16.47 19.67
N SER A 880 16.42 15.71 18.58
CA SER A 880 16.19 16.22 17.22
C SER A 880 14.70 16.23 16.84
N ASN A 881 14.38 16.66 15.61
CA ASN A 881 13.01 16.75 15.05
C ASN A 881 12.12 15.58 15.53
N PRO A 882 10.90 15.87 16.03
CA PRO A 882 10.23 15.13 17.10
C PRO A 882 10.38 13.62 16.96
N SER A 883 11.27 13.07 17.79
CA SER A 883 11.75 11.70 17.65
C SER A 883 10.57 10.72 17.75
N HIS A 884 10.37 9.95 16.68
CA HIS A 884 9.30 8.94 16.59
C HIS A 884 9.56 7.70 17.47
N LEU A 885 10.75 7.60 18.08
CA LEU A 885 11.16 6.47 18.90
C LEU A 885 10.36 6.41 20.21
N ARG A 886 9.56 5.34 20.37
CA ARG A 886 8.79 5.03 21.58
C ARG A 886 9.47 4.01 22.48
N GLU A 887 10.27 3.11 21.92
CA GLU A 887 10.97 2.07 22.67
C GLU A 887 12.48 2.03 22.36
N LEU A 888 13.29 2.09 23.42
CA LEU A 888 14.74 2.02 23.36
C LEU A 888 15.26 0.99 24.38
N ASP A 889 15.96 -0.02 23.90
CA ASP A 889 16.61 -1.03 24.74
C ASP A 889 18.13 -0.89 24.66
N LEU A 890 18.74 -0.58 25.80
CA LEU A 890 20.19 -0.44 25.98
C LEU A 890 20.76 -1.47 26.97
N SER A 891 19.97 -2.50 27.32
CA SER A 891 20.34 -3.49 28.34
C SER A 891 21.68 -4.18 28.04
N ASN A 892 22.41 -4.64 29.06
CA ASN A 892 23.71 -5.32 28.93
C ASN A 892 24.84 -4.47 28.30
N ASN A 893 24.77 -3.14 28.37
CA ASN A 893 25.84 -2.21 27.96
C ASN A 893 26.40 -1.45 29.18
N ASP A 894 27.70 -1.18 29.23
CA ASP A 894 28.34 -0.47 30.35
C ASP A 894 28.15 1.05 30.28
N LEU A 895 26.88 1.49 30.38
CA LEU A 895 26.51 2.91 30.28
C LEU A 895 27.02 3.73 31.47
N GLN A 896 27.05 3.09 32.65
CA GLN A 896 27.36 3.70 33.95
C GLN A 896 26.46 4.91 34.28
N ASP A 897 26.66 5.51 35.46
CA ASP A 897 25.89 6.70 35.87
C ASP A 897 26.03 7.92 34.93
N PRO A 898 27.20 8.22 34.33
CA PRO A 898 27.34 9.33 33.38
C PRO A 898 26.50 9.16 32.11
N GLY A 899 26.52 7.97 31.49
CA GLY A 899 25.76 7.70 30.26
C GLY A 899 24.24 7.83 30.48
N VAL A 900 23.73 7.27 31.59
CA VAL A 900 22.31 7.42 31.95
C VAL A 900 21.95 8.86 32.27
N LYS A 901 22.85 9.65 32.88
CA LYS A 901 22.62 11.07 33.12
C LYS A 901 22.45 11.85 31.80
N LEU A 902 23.29 11.60 30.79
CA LEU A 902 23.15 12.21 29.46
C LEU A 902 21.81 11.86 28.82
N LEU A 903 21.44 10.57 28.80
CA LEU A 903 20.14 10.12 28.30
C LEU A 903 18.97 10.80 29.01
N CYS A 904 19.03 10.93 30.34
CA CYS A 904 18.02 11.60 31.15
C CYS A 904 17.83 13.08 30.77
N ASP A 905 18.86 13.78 30.30
CA ASP A 905 18.72 15.16 29.83
C ASP A 905 18.06 15.25 28.45
N GLY A 906 18.18 14.22 27.60
CA GLY A 906 17.37 14.07 26.37
C GLY A 906 15.91 13.69 26.64
N LEU A 907 15.66 12.81 27.61
CA LEU A 907 14.30 12.36 27.98
C LEU A 907 13.42 13.46 28.61
N LYS A 908 14.01 14.60 28.99
CA LYS A 908 13.29 15.81 29.45
C LYS A 908 12.81 16.69 28.29
N SER A 909 13.23 16.43 27.05
CA SER A 909 12.84 17.22 25.89
C SER A 909 11.35 17.07 25.56
N PRO A 910 10.61 18.16 25.27
CA PRO A 910 9.22 18.08 24.82
C PRO A 910 9.07 17.45 23.42
N HIS A 911 10.19 17.18 22.72
CA HIS A 911 10.25 16.52 21.42
C HIS A 911 10.53 15.01 21.51
N CYS A 912 10.78 14.47 22.70
CA CYS A 912 10.95 13.04 22.92
C CYS A 912 9.58 12.35 23.03
N SER A 913 9.38 11.22 22.33
CA SER A 913 8.16 10.39 22.44
C SER A 913 8.38 9.04 23.13
N LEU A 914 9.51 8.85 23.81
CA LEU A 914 9.89 7.57 24.41
C LEU A 914 8.94 7.16 25.56
N GLU A 915 8.24 6.05 25.39
CA GLU A 915 7.34 5.44 26.37
C GLU A 915 8.00 4.26 27.12
N THR A 916 8.94 3.56 26.48
CA THR A 916 9.66 2.39 27.04
C THR A 916 11.17 2.60 27.01
N LEU A 917 11.82 2.44 28.16
CA LEU A 917 13.28 2.45 28.30
C LEU A 917 13.74 1.22 29.09
N ARG A 918 14.64 0.40 28.51
CA ARG A 918 15.29 -0.71 29.23
C ARG A 918 16.79 -0.49 29.34
N MET A 919 17.30 -0.63 30.55
CA MET A 919 18.72 -0.51 30.92
C MET A 919 19.09 -1.61 31.92
N SER A 920 18.63 -2.83 31.66
CA SER A 920 18.85 -4.00 32.51
C SER A 920 20.32 -4.40 32.45
N GLY A 921 21.00 -4.47 33.60
CA GLY A 921 22.41 -4.84 33.69
C GLY A 921 23.35 -3.84 33.02
N CYS A 922 23.15 -2.53 33.26
CA CYS A 922 23.91 -1.43 32.67
C CYS A 922 24.96 -0.80 33.62
N ASN A 923 25.33 -1.51 34.68
CA ASN A 923 26.31 -1.08 35.70
C ASN A 923 25.91 0.25 36.40
N LEU A 924 24.62 0.41 36.68
CA LEU A 924 24.05 1.62 37.27
C LEU A 924 24.08 1.57 38.81
N SER A 925 24.27 2.74 39.44
CA SER A 925 24.24 2.89 40.91
C SER A 925 23.05 3.74 41.39
N GLU A 926 23.01 4.02 42.69
CA GLU A 926 22.11 5.01 43.30
C GLU A 926 22.13 6.39 42.61
N ARG A 927 23.22 6.77 41.92
CA ARG A 927 23.33 8.08 41.25
C ARG A 927 22.49 8.18 39.98
N SER A 928 22.39 7.10 39.21
CA SER A 928 21.46 7.01 38.07
C SER A 928 20.00 7.26 38.49
N CYS A 929 19.66 6.91 39.72
CA CYS A 929 18.31 7.08 40.26
C CYS A 929 17.92 8.56 40.46
N GLU A 930 18.88 9.44 40.81
CA GLU A 930 18.63 10.89 40.89
C GLU A 930 18.27 11.47 39.51
N ALA A 931 19.04 11.08 38.47
CA ALA A 931 18.80 11.51 37.10
C ALA A 931 17.42 11.03 36.60
N LEU A 932 17.09 9.75 36.78
CA LEU A 932 15.80 9.17 36.39
C LEU A 932 14.62 9.76 37.19
N SER A 933 14.80 10.01 38.49
CA SER A 933 13.80 10.69 39.33
C SER A 933 13.43 12.08 38.78
N SER A 934 14.42 12.82 38.26
CA SER A 934 14.18 14.11 37.59
C SER A 934 13.46 13.99 36.24
N VAL A 935 13.54 12.85 35.55
CA VAL A 935 12.75 12.56 34.33
C VAL A 935 11.31 12.20 34.69
N LEU A 936 11.11 11.27 35.64
CA LEU A 936 9.78 10.86 36.12
C LEU A 936 8.98 12.01 36.74
N SER A 937 9.67 13.03 37.25
CA SER A 937 9.06 14.26 37.77
C SER A 937 8.60 15.24 36.70
N SER A 938 9.03 15.10 35.44
CA SER A 938 8.89 16.13 34.40
C SER A 938 7.56 16.06 33.65
N VAL A 939 6.92 17.22 33.48
CA VAL A 939 5.69 17.40 32.68
C VAL A 939 5.87 17.00 31.20
N SER A 940 7.12 17.01 30.70
CA SER A 940 7.45 16.59 29.34
C SER A 940 7.59 15.08 29.15
N SER A 941 7.71 14.29 30.23
CA SER A 941 7.99 12.86 30.13
C SER A 941 6.83 12.09 29.50
N ARG A 942 7.17 11.06 28.73
CA ARG A 942 6.23 10.10 28.13
C ARG A 942 6.39 8.68 28.66
N LEU A 943 7.35 8.47 29.57
CA LEU A 943 7.70 7.14 30.07
C LEU A 943 6.51 6.46 30.77
N ARG A 944 6.23 5.24 30.33
CA ARG A 944 5.27 4.29 30.92
C ARG A 944 5.99 3.04 31.43
N HIS A 945 7.06 2.60 30.78
CA HIS A 945 7.73 1.35 31.12
C HIS A 945 9.23 1.59 31.31
N VAL A 946 9.74 1.30 32.50
CA VAL A 946 11.17 1.46 32.85
C VAL A 946 11.69 0.15 33.46
N ASP A 947 12.70 -0.43 32.81
CA ASP A 947 13.42 -1.60 33.32
C ASP A 947 14.85 -1.25 33.73
N LEU A 948 15.12 -1.37 35.04
CA LEU A 948 16.43 -1.14 35.66
C LEU A 948 17.01 -2.42 36.27
N SER A 949 16.48 -3.60 35.91
CA SER A 949 16.87 -4.90 36.48
C SER A 949 18.39 -5.11 36.51
N ASN A 950 18.86 -6.00 37.39
CA ASN A 950 20.26 -6.42 37.56
C ASN A 950 21.26 -5.34 38.03
N ASN A 951 20.91 -4.05 38.06
CA ASN A 951 21.78 -2.96 38.53
C ASN A 951 21.84 -2.89 40.06
N ASP A 952 23.00 -2.61 40.66
CA ASP A 952 23.19 -2.64 42.12
C ASP A 952 22.76 -1.32 42.81
N LEU A 953 21.53 -0.89 42.52
CA LEU A 953 20.93 0.40 42.89
C LEU A 953 20.75 0.60 44.41
N GLN A 954 20.47 -0.49 45.14
CA GLN A 954 20.21 -0.53 46.58
C GLN A 954 19.01 0.33 47.03
N ASP A 955 18.69 0.27 48.33
CA ASP A 955 17.57 1.01 48.91
C ASP A 955 17.68 2.53 48.72
N GLN A 956 18.89 3.08 48.74
CA GLN A 956 19.13 4.52 48.56
C GLN A 956 18.85 4.96 47.10
N GLY A 957 19.15 4.12 46.10
CA GLY A 957 18.72 4.35 44.71
C GLY A 957 17.20 4.29 44.57
N VAL A 958 16.57 3.25 45.12
CA VAL A 958 15.09 3.11 45.12
C VAL A 958 14.42 4.31 45.79
N LYS A 959 14.96 4.81 46.89
CA LYS A 959 14.49 5.99 47.64
C LYS A 959 14.55 7.27 46.80
N LEU A 960 15.60 7.45 45.99
CA LEU A 960 15.70 8.55 45.02
C LEU A 960 14.67 8.44 43.89
N LEU A 961 14.46 7.24 43.32
CA LEU A 961 13.39 6.99 42.34
C LEU A 961 12.00 7.28 42.94
N CYS A 962 11.78 6.91 44.20
CA CYS A 962 10.52 7.12 44.91
C CYS A 962 10.13 8.60 45.01
N ASP A 963 11.07 9.54 45.03
CA ASP A 963 10.74 10.97 45.01
C ASP A 963 10.15 11.42 43.67
N GLY A 964 10.58 10.82 42.55
CA GLY A 964 9.98 11.03 41.24
C GLY A 964 8.62 10.33 41.08
N LEU A 965 8.47 9.12 41.62
CA LEU A 965 7.18 8.40 41.63
C LEU A 965 6.08 9.16 42.39
N LYS A 966 6.44 9.92 43.44
CA LYS A 966 5.51 10.80 44.19
C LYS A 966 5.02 12.01 43.37
N SER A 967 5.66 12.34 42.24
CA SER A 967 5.27 13.49 41.41
C SER A 967 3.89 13.26 40.77
N PRO A 968 2.96 14.24 40.81
CA PRO A 968 1.69 14.17 40.10
C PRO A 968 1.83 14.22 38.56
N HIS A 969 3.06 14.33 38.05
CA HIS A 969 3.38 14.25 36.63
C HIS A 969 3.92 12.87 36.20
N CYS A 970 4.17 11.95 37.14
CA CYS A 970 4.69 10.63 36.83
C CYS A 970 3.60 9.74 36.20
N SER A 971 3.79 9.38 34.93
CA SER A 971 2.89 8.55 34.12
C SER A 971 3.26 7.06 34.10
N LEU A 972 4.19 6.61 34.95
CA LEU A 972 4.79 5.28 34.86
C LEU A 972 3.77 4.17 35.18
N GLU A 973 3.63 3.20 34.28
CA GLU A 973 2.71 2.05 34.37
C GLU A 973 3.44 0.74 34.73
N THR A 974 4.69 0.53 34.29
CA THR A 974 5.54 -0.61 34.65
C THR A 974 6.90 -0.14 35.17
N LEU A 975 7.33 -0.67 36.32
CA LEU A 975 8.67 -0.50 36.88
C LEU A 975 9.28 -1.86 37.23
N SER A 976 10.42 -2.18 36.62
CA SER A 976 11.24 -3.33 37.04
C SER A 976 12.48 -2.89 37.80
N LEU A 977 12.59 -3.40 39.03
CA LEU A 977 13.72 -3.31 39.95
C LEU A 977 14.26 -4.72 40.25
N SER A 978 14.07 -5.66 39.31
CA SER A 978 14.37 -7.08 39.48
C SER A 978 15.86 -7.31 39.78
N GLY A 979 16.19 -7.82 40.96
CA GLY A 979 17.57 -8.09 41.40
C GLY A 979 18.42 -6.83 41.63
N CYS A 980 17.84 -5.74 42.12
CA CYS A 980 18.51 -4.45 42.35
C CYS A 980 19.06 -4.22 43.77
N LEU A 981 19.24 -5.29 44.55
CA LEU A 981 19.69 -5.28 45.96
C LEU A 981 18.72 -4.53 46.90
N VAL A 982 17.41 -4.59 46.64
CA VAL A 982 16.37 -3.93 47.44
C VAL A 982 16.06 -4.74 48.71
N SER A 983 15.91 -4.05 49.84
CA SER A 983 15.55 -4.61 51.16
C SER A 983 14.20 -4.08 51.69
N GLU A 984 13.92 -4.32 52.97
CA GLU A 984 12.75 -3.77 53.67
C GLU A 984 12.70 -2.23 53.63
N GLU A 985 13.83 -1.50 53.61
CA GLU A 985 13.84 -0.03 53.55
C GLU A 985 13.38 0.49 52.17
N GLY A 986 13.86 -0.10 51.08
CA GLY A 986 13.44 0.24 49.73
C GLY A 986 11.98 -0.13 49.48
N CYS A 987 11.52 -1.27 49.98
CA CYS A 987 10.10 -1.67 49.92
C CYS A 987 9.19 -0.73 50.75
N SER A 988 9.68 -0.24 51.89
CA SER A 988 8.99 0.80 52.68
C SER A 988 8.93 2.13 51.92
N SER A 989 10.01 2.51 51.23
CA SER A 989 10.07 3.71 50.40
C SER A 989 9.12 3.65 49.20
N LEU A 990 9.07 2.51 48.51
CA LEU A 990 8.11 2.24 47.42
C LEU A 990 6.66 2.28 47.91
N THR A 991 6.38 1.65 49.05
CA THR A 991 5.05 1.71 49.68
C THR A 991 4.65 3.16 50.01
N SER A 992 5.58 3.99 50.47
CA SER A 992 5.33 5.42 50.71
C SER A 992 5.06 6.20 49.43
N ALA A 993 5.77 5.90 48.33
CA ALA A 993 5.54 6.55 47.03
C ALA A 993 4.19 6.15 46.44
N LEU A 994 3.87 4.85 46.42
CA LEU A 994 2.59 4.33 45.92
C LEU A 994 1.40 4.85 46.73
N ASN A 995 1.52 5.00 48.05
CA ASN A 995 0.47 5.65 48.86
C ASN A 995 0.32 7.16 48.59
N SER A 996 1.33 7.80 47.99
CA SER A 996 1.29 9.24 47.63
C SER A 996 0.72 9.47 46.23
N ASN A 997 1.05 8.59 45.27
CA ASN A 997 0.56 8.62 43.89
C ASN A 997 0.14 7.20 43.43
N PRO A 998 -1.06 6.73 43.82
CA PRO A 998 -1.46 5.33 43.64
C PRO A 998 -2.04 5.00 42.25
N PHE A 999 -2.14 5.97 41.34
CA PHE A 999 -3.07 5.91 40.21
C PHE A 999 -2.50 5.40 38.88
N HIS A 1000 -1.17 5.33 38.73
CA HIS A 1000 -0.52 5.06 37.44
C HIS A 1000 0.19 3.71 37.37
N LEU A 1001 0.97 3.33 38.40
CA LEU A 1001 1.75 2.09 38.37
C LEU A 1001 0.83 0.86 38.47
N ARG A 1002 0.91 0.00 37.44
CA ARG A 1002 0.19 -1.28 37.33
C ARG A 1002 1.09 -2.47 37.60
N GLU A 1003 2.35 -2.39 37.22
CA GLU A 1003 3.29 -3.51 37.33
C GLU A 1003 4.55 -3.10 38.08
N LEU A 1004 4.89 -3.88 39.12
CA LEU A 1004 6.11 -3.74 39.90
C LEU A 1004 6.82 -5.08 40.00
N ASP A 1005 7.98 -5.19 39.37
CA ASP A 1005 8.86 -6.37 39.47
C ASP A 1005 9.97 -6.10 40.49
N LEU A 1006 9.85 -6.75 41.66
CA LEU A 1006 10.84 -6.78 42.73
C LEU A 1006 11.42 -8.19 42.90
N SER A 1007 11.29 -9.06 41.89
CA SER A 1007 11.87 -10.40 41.91
C SER A 1007 13.38 -10.36 42.11
N TYR A 1008 13.96 -11.45 42.61
CA TYR A 1008 15.39 -11.57 42.90
C TYR A 1008 15.98 -10.55 43.90
N ASN A 1009 15.17 -9.80 44.64
CA ASN A 1009 15.58 -8.96 45.77
C ASN A 1009 15.39 -9.68 47.13
N HIS A 1010 15.53 -8.97 48.25
CA HIS A 1010 15.17 -9.46 49.58
C HIS A 1010 14.19 -8.50 50.29
N PRO A 1011 12.91 -8.43 49.84
CA PRO A 1011 11.92 -7.47 50.33
C PRO A 1011 11.55 -7.67 51.81
N GLY A 1012 11.75 -8.87 52.36
CA GLY A 1012 11.61 -9.21 53.78
C GLY A 1012 10.16 -9.29 54.29
N ASP A 1013 9.97 -9.98 55.41
CA ASP A 1013 8.67 -10.15 56.07
C ASP A 1013 7.91 -8.82 56.24
N SER A 1014 8.61 -7.71 56.50
CA SER A 1014 7.97 -6.40 56.67
C SER A 1014 7.64 -5.72 55.33
N GLY A 1015 8.55 -5.75 54.35
CA GLY A 1015 8.34 -5.13 53.04
C GLY A 1015 7.29 -5.88 52.19
N GLU A 1016 7.34 -7.21 52.18
CA GLU A 1016 6.32 -8.05 51.55
C GLU A 1016 4.92 -7.79 52.12
N LYS A 1017 4.83 -7.67 53.44
CA LYS A 1017 3.56 -7.40 54.14
C LYS A 1017 3.03 -5.99 53.87
N LEU A 1018 3.90 -4.99 53.73
CA LEU A 1018 3.53 -3.63 53.35
C LEU A 1018 2.98 -3.58 51.91
N LEU A 1019 3.72 -4.14 50.95
CA LEU A 1019 3.31 -4.16 49.53
C LEU A 1019 2.05 -5.03 49.32
N SER A 1020 1.95 -6.18 50.00
CA SER A 1020 0.77 -7.07 49.98
C SER A 1020 -0.45 -6.53 50.73
N ALA A 1021 -0.28 -5.50 51.57
CA ALA A 1021 -1.38 -4.72 52.12
C ALA A 1021 -1.82 -3.62 51.14
N GLY A 1022 -0.86 -2.99 50.46
CA GLY A 1022 -1.12 -2.02 49.38
C GLY A 1022 -1.95 -2.59 48.24
N LEU A 1023 -1.64 -3.81 47.77
CA LEU A 1023 -2.46 -4.55 46.78
C LEU A 1023 -3.93 -4.76 47.19
N LYS A 1024 -4.25 -4.68 48.48
CA LYS A 1024 -5.63 -4.83 49.01
C LYS A 1024 -6.32 -3.48 49.22
N SER A 1025 -5.62 -2.38 48.96
CA SER A 1025 -6.15 -1.02 49.02
C SER A 1025 -6.94 -0.71 47.75
N PRO A 1026 -8.19 -0.22 47.83
CA PRO A 1026 -8.98 0.19 46.66
C PRO A 1026 -8.44 1.46 45.98
N HIS A 1027 -7.34 2.03 46.49
CA HIS A 1027 -6.70 3.22 45.94
C HIS A 1027 -5.58 2.88 44.95
N TRP A 1028 -4.85 1.79 45.16
CA TRP A 1028 -3.75 1.37 44.28
C TRP A 1028 -4.30 0.79 42.97
N ARG A 1029 -3.60 1.05 41.86
CA ARG A 1029 -3.87 0.43 40.54
C ARG A 1029 -2.86 -0.66 40.15
N LEU A 1030 -2.15 -1.20 41.13
CA LEU A 1030 -1.13 -2.23 40.92
C LEU A 1030 -1.79 -3.57 40.61
N ASP A 1031 -1.94 -3.89 39.32
CA ASP A 1031 -2.47 -5.15 38.79
C ASP A 1031 -1.51 -6.33 39.05
N THR A 1032 -0.20 -6.11 38.91
CA THR A 1032 0.86 -7.13 39.03
C THR A 1032 1.95 -6.70 40.01
N LEU A 1033 2.24 -7.54 41.00
CA LEU A 1033 3.43 -7.44 41.86
C LEU A 1033 4.19 -8.77 41.81
N ARG A 1034 5.50 -8.72 41.53
CA ARG A 1034 6.38 -9.90 41.58
C ARG A 1034 7.44 -9.71 42.65
N MET A 1035 7.66 -10.75 43.46
CA MET A 1035 8.57 -10.72 44.62
C MET A 1035 9.19 -12.10 44.86
N ASP A 1036 9.65 -12.85 43.86
CA ASP A 1036 10.38 -14.11 44.13
C ASP A 1036 11.77 -13.82 44.72
N HIS A 1037 11.86 -13.90 46.05
CA HIS A 1037 13.09 -13.83 46.82
C HIS A 1037 13.58 -15.24 47.16
N ALA A 1038 14.90 -15.39 47.35
CA ALA A 1038 15.51 -16.67 47.73
C ALA A 1038 16.20 -16.65 49.10
N GLY A 1039 16.14 -15.51 49.81
CA GLY A 1039 16.85 -15.25 51.07
C GLY A 1039 17.90 -14.15 50.93
N GLU A 1040 18.64 -13.90 52.02
CA GLU A 1040 19.65 -12.84 52.16
C GLU A 1040 20.73 -12.85 51.06
N GLN A 1041 21.00 -13.98 50.41
CA GLN A 1041 21.98 -14.07 49.33
C GLN A 1041 21.63 -13.18 48.13
N ARG A 1042 20.37 -12.74 48.00
CA ARG A 1042 19.94 -11.76 46.99
C ARG A 1042 20.53 -10.37 47.20
N LEU A 1043 21.02 -10.04 48.41
CA LEU A 1043 21.70 -8.77 48.73
C LEU A 1043 23.22 -8.77 48.43
N LYS A 1044 23.75 -9.81 47.78
CA LYS A 1044 25.18 -9.85 47.38
C LYS A 1044 25.35 -9.19 46.00
N PRO A 1045 26.31 -8.26 45.80
CA PRO A 1045 26.46 -7.54 44.54
C PRO A 1045 26.88 -8.42 43.36
N GLY A 1046 26.61 -7.94 42.14
CA GLY A 1046 26.89 -8.64 40.89
C GLY A 1046 26.17 -9.98 40.75
N LEU A 1047 26.68 -10.87 39.88
CA LEU A 1047 26.03 -12.14 39.55
C LEU A 1047 25.86 -13.11 40.75
N ARG A 1048 26.59 -12.88 41.84
CA ARG A 1048 26.58 -13.71 43.05
C ARG A 1048 25.28 -13.65 43.86
N LYS A 1049 24.33 -12.76 43.53
CA LYS A 1049 22.92 -12.81 43.96
C LYS A 1049 22.11 -13.97 43.35
N TYR A 1050 22.56 -14.52 42.22
CA TYR A 1050 21.88 -15.61 41.53
C TYR A 1050 22.34 -17.01 41.95
N SER A 1051 23.19 -17.10 42.98
CA SER A 1051 23.78 -18.34 43.49
C SER A 1051 22.73 -19.44 43.73
N CYS A 1052 22.85 -20.56 43.03
CA CYS A 1052 22.06 -21.78 43.21
C CYS A 1052 22.98 -22.98 43.54
N GLU A 1053 22.46 -23.97 44.27
CA GLU A 1053 23.13 -25.26 44.44
C GLU A 1053 22.70 -26.23 43.34
N LEU A 1054 23.61 -27.11 42.90
CA LEU A 1054 23.32 -28.12 41.86
C LEU A 1054 23.26 -29.52 42.46
N GLU A 1055 22.13 -30.21 42.29
CA GLU A 1055 22.03 -31.65 42.54
C GLU A 1055 22.42 -32.44 41.29
N LEU A 1056 23.40 -33.34 41.39
CA LEU A 1056 23.85 -34.18 40.28
C LEU A 1056 22.90 -35.38 40.09
N ASP A 1057 22.43 -35.67 38.86
CA ASP A 1057 21.49 -36.78 38.64
C ASP A 1057 22.21 -38.11 38.38
N THR A 1058 22.29 -38.91 39.45
CA THR A 1058 22.70 -40.32 39.45
C THR A 1058 21.96 -41.21 38.44
N ASN A 1059 20.80 -40.79 37.92
CA ASN A 1059 20.07 -41.52 36.88
C ASN A 1059 20.58 -41.24 35.46
N THR A 1060 21.27 -40.11 35.24
CA THR A 1060 21.88 -39.77 33.94
C THR A 1060 23.34 -40.19 33.84
N MET A 1061 24.04 -40.24 34.98
CA MET A 1061 25.48 -40.41 35.10
C MET A 1061 26.06 -41.64 34.38
N ASN A 1062 27.05 -41.44 33.53
CA ASN A 1062 27.78 -42.54 32.90
C ASN A 1062 28.51 -43.41 33.94
N ARG A 1063 28.62 -44.72 33.67
CA ARG A 1063 29.18 -45.69 34.63
C ARG A 1063 30.70 -45.59 34.80
N HIS A 1064 31.42 -44.81 33.99
CA HIS A 1064 32.83 -44.46 34.22
C HIS A 1064 33.03 -43.19 35.05
N LEU A 1065 31.96 -42.58 35.57
CA LEU A 1065 32.06 -41.48 36.51
C LEU A 1065 31.74 -41.96 37.93
N LYS A 1066 32.57 -41.57 38.91
CA LYS A 1066 32.37 -41.84 40.34
C LYS A 1066 32.04 -40.54 41.09
N LEU A 1067 31.05 -40.61 41.98
CA LEU A 1067 30.76 -39.58 42.98
C LEU A 1067 31.60 -39.79 44.25
N SER A 1068 31.85 -38.67 44.92
CA SER A 1068 32.28 -38.59 46.31
C SER A 1068 31.11 -38.82 47.28
N ASP A 1069 31.40 -39.13 48.54
CA ASP A 1069 30.39 -39.45 49.55
C ASP A 1069 29.46 -38.26 49.89
N ASP A 1070 29.88 -37.02 49.60
CA ASP A 1070 29.07 -35.79 49.72
C ASP A 1070 28.35 -35.40 48.41
N ASN A 1071 28.52 -36.19 47.33
CA ASN A 1071 28.03 -35.96 45.97
C ASN A 1071 28.52 -34.66 45.30
N ARG A 1072 29.49 -33.92 45.85
CA ARG A 1072 29.94 -32.63 45.31
C ARG A 1072 31.08 -32.75 44.30
N LYS A 1073 31.80 -33.86 44.31
CA LYS A 1073 32.92 -34.15 43.39
C LYS A 1073 32.62 -35.34 42.48
N VAL A 1074 32.82 -35.12 41.19
CA VAL A 1074 32.81 -36.11 40.09
C VAL A 1074 34.25 -36.44 39.71
N THR A 1075 34.56 -37.72 39.53
CA THR A 1075 35.89 -38.21 39.14
C THR A 1075 35.76 -39.28 38.06
N PHE A 1076 36.52 -39.19 36.96
CA PHE A 1076 36.58 -40.28 35.98
C PHE A 1076 37.32 -41.50 36.54
N VAL A 1077 36.78 -42.69 36.31
CA VAL A 1077 37.33 -43.97 36.74
C VAL A 1077 37.25 -45.02 35.64
N THR A 1078 38.34 -45.78 35.47
CA THR A 1078 38.41 -46.89 34.52
C THR A 1078 37.52 -48.07 34.93
N GLU A 1079 37.29 -48.26 36.24
CA GLU A 1079 36.41 -49.29 36.79
C GLU A 1079 34.93 -48.92 36.65
N TYR A 1080 34.12 -49.85 36.15
CA TYR A 1080 32.70 -49.65 35.88
C TYR A 1080 31.88 -49.57 37.18
N GLN A 1081 31.26 -48.42 37.45
CA GLN A 1081 30.51 -48.16 38.68
C GLN A 1081 29.10 -48.76 38.64
N TRP A 1082 28.66 -49.32 39.77
CA TRP A 1082 27.40 -50.07 39.91
C TRP A 1082 26.18 -49.18 40.17
N TYR A 1083 25.84 -48.32 39.20
CA TYR A 1083 24.55 -47.61 39.20
C TYR A 1083 23.43 -48.46 38.58
N PRO A 1084 22.17 -48.35 39.06
CA PRO A 1084 21.02 -49.00 38.44
C PRO A 1084 20.81 -48.58 36.98
N ASP A 1085 20.30 -49.48 36.15
CA ASP A 1085 19.95 -49.15 34.77
C ASP A 1085 18.75 -48.20 34.69
N HIS A 1086 18.85 -47.22 33.80
CA HIS A 1086 17.88 -46.13 33.66
C HIS A 1086 17.87 -45.62 32.20
N PRO A 1087 16.71 -45.28 31.62
CA PRO A 1087 16.62 -44.81 30.23
C PRO A 1087 17.44 -43.53 29.97
N ASP A 1088 17.41 -42.58 30.90
CA ASP A 1088 18.17 -41.32 30.78
C ASP A 1088 19.69 -41.47 31.02
N ARG A 1089 20.24 -42.68 31.21
CA ARG A 1089 21.68 -42.87 31.48
C ARG A 1089 22.54 -42.75 30.24
N PHE A 1090 23.52 -41.84 30.25
CA PHE A 1090 24.57 -41.74 29.22
C PHE A 1090 25.38 -43.03 29.13
N GLU A 1091 25.43 -43.63 27.95
CA GLU A 1091 25.96 -44.97 27.76
C GLU A 1091 27.44 -45.00 27.37
N PHE A 1092 27.83 -44.20 26.36
CA PHE A 1092 29.19 -44.17 25.84
C PHE A 1092 30.03 -43.03 26.43
N TRP A 1093 29.59 -41.78 26.26
CA TRP A 1093 30.32 -40.61 26.73
C TRP A 1093 30.24 -40.44 28.26
N SER A 1094 31.37 -40.08 28.87
CA SER A 1094 31.58 -39.86 30.31
C SER A 1094 30.86 -38.61 30.84
N GLN A 1095 29.52 -38.60 30.83
CA GLN A 1095 28.68 -37.44 31.09
C GLN A 1095 27.66 -37.64 32.22
N LEU A 1096 27.18 -36.53 32.77
CA LEU A 1096 25.96 -36.45 33.58
C LEU A 1096 25.25 -35.10 33.40
N LEU A 1097 23.97 -35.04 33.78
CA LEU A 1097 23.18 -33.83 33.98
C LEU A 1097 22.86 -33.65 35.47
N CYS A 1098 22.52 -32.43 35.86
CA CYS A 1098 21.90 -32.13 37.14
C CYS A 1098 20.39 -32.44 37.13
N ARG A 1099 19.79 -32.58 38.32
CA ARG A 1099 18.34 -32.84 38.49
C ARG A 1099 17.44 -31.62 38.26
N PRO A 1100 17.68 -30.44 38.86
CA PRO A 1100 16.80 -29.29 38.67
C PRO A 1100 16.96 -28.72 37.25
N GLY A 1101 15.84 -28.62 36.53
CA GLY A 1101 15.77 -27.85 35.29
C GLY A 1101 15.65 -26.37 35.62
N LEU A 1102 16.53 -25.54 35.06
CA LEU A 1102 16.61 -24.11 35.32
C LEU A 1102 15.69 -23.34 34.37
N THR A 1103 14.92 -22.41 34.94
CA THR A 1103 13.90 -21.60 34.23
C THR A 1103 13.97 -20.10 34.54
N GLY A 1104 14.84 -19.68 35.47
CA GLY A 1104 15.02 -18.29 35.90
C GLY A 1104 16.47 -17.83 35.79
N ARG A 1105 16.89 -16.91 36.68
CA ARG A 1105 18.29 -16.48 36.81
C ARG A 1105 19.05 -17.34 37.82
N CYS A 1106 20.11 -18.00 37.37
CA CYS A 1106 20.93 -18.91 38.17
C CYS A 1106 22.42 -18.69 37.95
N TYR A 1107 23.22 -18.84 39.01
CA TYR A 1107 24.67 -18.73 39.01
C TYR A 1107 25.29 -19.85 39.84
N TRP A 1108 26.33 -20.49 39.34
CA TRP A 1108 27.13 -21.47 40.08
C TRP A 1108 28.61 -21.36 39.74
N GLU A 1109 29.46 -21.77 40.68
CA GLU A 1109 30.92 -21.88 40.47
C GLU A 1109 31.30 -23.37 40.40
N VAL A 1110 32.36 -23.71 39.68
CA VAL A 1110 32.84 -25.07 39.41
C VAL A 1110 34.36 -25.08 39.46
N GLU A 1111 34.93 -25.98 40.25
CA GLU A 1111 36.38 -26.25 40.25
C GLU A 1111 36.68 -27.48 39.39
N TRP A 1112 37.77 -27.44 38.61
CA TRP A 1112 38.08 -28.45 37.60
C TRP A 1112 39.59 -28.69 37.44
N ARG A 1113 39.96 -29.88 36.93
CA ARG A 1113 41.33 -30.25 36.54
C ARG A 1113 41.33 -31.24 35.38
N GLY A 1114 42.30 -31.11 34.49
CA GLY A 1114 42.35 -31.82 33.21
C GLY A 1114 41.22 -31.40 32.27
N ASP A 1115 40.88 -32.27 31.34
CA ASP A 1115 39.93 -31.99 30.27
C ASP A 1115 38.48 -32.22 30.72
N VAL A 1116 37.72 -31.14 30.88
CA VAL A 1116 36.30 -31.19 31.23
C VAL A 1116 35.45 -30.35 30.28
N HIS A 1117 34.17 -30.70 30.13
CA HIS A 1117 33.17 -29.75 29.65
C HIS A 1117 32.26 -29.33 30.81
N ILE A 1118 32.05 -28.03 30.94
CA ILE A 1118 31.05 -27.40 31.80
C ILE A 1118 29.94 -26.88 30.86
N SER A 1119 28.74 -27.45 30.98
CA SER A 1119 27.73 -27.36 29.93
C SER A 1119 26.34 -27.01 30.46
N LEU A 1120 25.49 -26.57 29.55
CA LEU A 1120 24.04 -26.42 29.76
C LEU A 1120 23.32 -27.13 28.60
N SER A 1121 22.28 -27.92 28.90
CA SER A 1121 21.61 -28.75 27.89
C SER A 1121 20.11 -28.95 28.14
N TYR A 1122 19.34 -29.12 27.08
CA TYR A 1122 17.94 -29.56 27.14
C TYR A 1122 17.81 -31.02 27.61
N ARG A 1123 16.65 -31.39 28.17
CA ARG A 1123 16.43 -32.76 28.67
C ARG A 1123 16.34 -33.78 27.52
N GLY A 1124 16.05 -33.31 26.31
CA GLY A 1124 15.96 -34.12 25.09
C GLY A 1124 17.29 -34.58 24.48
N ILE A 1125 18.46 -34.18 25.00
CA ILE A 1125 19.77 -34.58 24.45
C ILE A 1125 19.90 -36.11 24.33
N LYS A 1126 20.44 -36.57 23.21
CA LYS A 1126 20.65 -37.99 22.89
C LYS A 1126 21.69 -38.60 23.84
N ARG A 1127 21.51 -39.87 24.24
CA ARG A 1127 22.36 -40.53 25.27
C ARG A 1127 22.82 -41.95 24.95
N LYS A 1128 22.43 -42.46 23.77
CA LYS A 1128 22.33 -43.90 23.44
C LYS A 1128 22.94 -44.27 22.09
N ASP A 1129 24.14 -43.77 21.81
CA ASP A 1129 25.08 -44.29 20.81
C ASP A 1129 26.47 -43.65 20.99
N ILE A 1130 27.35 -43.79 19.99
CA ILE A 1130 28.70 -43.22 19.90
C ILE A 1130 28.69 -41.88 19.13
N SER A 1131 27.53 -41.33 18.76
CA SER A 1131 27.46 -40.10 17.97
C SER A 1131 27.94 -38.88 18.76
N TYR A 1132 28.50 -37.92 18.04
CA TYR A 1132 28.73 -36.55 18.50
C TYR A 1132 27.41 -35.86 18.92
N ASP A 1133 26.26 -36.30 18.39
CA ASP A 1133 24.94 -35.82 18.82
C ASP A 1133 24.63 -36.15 20.29
N CYS A 1134 25.38 -37.08 20.91
CA CYS A 1134 25.28 -37.41 22.33
C CYS A 1134 26.27 -36.61 23.21
N LEU A 1135 27.17 -35.80 22.66
CA LEU A 1135 28.27 -35.12 23.38
C LEU A 1135 27.96 -33.62 23.57
N PHE A 1136 28.15 -33.08 24.79
CA PHE A 1136 27.80 -31.69 25.09
C PHE A 1136 28.59 -30.65 24.27
N GLY A 1137 27.88 -29.86 23.47
CA GLY A 1137 28.42 -28.84 22.56
C GLY A 1137 28.50 -29.26 21.09
N ASP A 1138 28.43 -30.57 20.78
CA ASP A 1138 28.48 -31.08 19.41
C ASP A 1138 27.08 -31.31 18.78
N ASN A 1139 26.07 -30.65 19.36
CA ASN A 1139 24.66 -30.65 18.94
C ASN A 1139 24.02 -29.28 19.20
N ASP A 1140 22.76 -29.14 18.77
CA ASP A 1140 21.90 -27.97 18.98
C ASP A 1140 21.20 -27.96 20.35
N GLN A 1141 21.19 -29.11 21.05
CA GLN A 1141 20.57 -29.31 22.38
C GLN A 1141 21.46 -28.88 23.55
N SER A 1142 22.67 -28.35 23.30
CA SER A 1142 23.62 -28.02 24.36
C SER A 1142 24.66 -26.96 23.97
N TRP A 1143 25.09 -26.23 25.00
CA TRP A 1143 26.12 -25.18 24.96
C TRP A 1143 27.18 -25.51 26.00
N SER A 1144 28.45 -25.38 25.66
CA SER A 1144 29.52 -26.08 26.38
C SER A 1144 30.80 -25.24 26.42
N LEU A 1145 31.39 -25.09 27.61
CA LEU A 1145 32.76 -24.61 27.79
C LEU A 1145 33.68 -25.80 28.07
N PHE A 1146 34.53 -26.11 27.12
CA PHE A 1146 35.68 -26.98 27.32
C PHE A 1146 36.76 -26.25 28.10
N CYS A 1147 37.29 -26.90 29.13
CA CYS A 1147 38.41 -26.44 29.94
C CYS A 1147 39.48 -27.53 29.95
N SER A 1148 40.74 -27.13 29.73
CA SER A 1148 41.90 -28.05 29.70
C SER A 1148 43.12 -27.36 30.31
N ASP A 1149 43.90 -28.13 31.08
CA ASP A 1149 45.15 -27.65 31.70
C ASP A 1149 46.23 -27.31 30.63
N ASP A 1150 46.24 -28.04 29.51
CA ASP A 1150 47.22 -27.89 28.41
C ASP A 1150 46.73 -27.02 27.24
N HIS A 1151 45.41 -26.85 27.09
CA HIS A 1151 44.81 -26.15 25.93
C HIS A 1151 43.94 -24.93 26.30
N GLY A 1152 43.75 -24.66 27.60
CA GLY A 1152 43.00 -23.51 28.09
C GLY A 1152 41.50 -23.67 27.90
N TYR A 1153 40.85 -22.64 27.36
CA TYR A 1153 39.40 -22.58 27.21
C TYR A 1153 38.98 -22.60 25.73
N SER A 1154 37.92 -23.35 25.43
CA SER A 1154 37.21 -23.30 24.15
C SER A 1154 35.71 -23.46 24.37
N VAL A 1155 34.88 -22.74 23.62
CA VAL A 1155 33.43 -22.97 23.61
C VAL A 1155 33.01 -23.84 22.43
N PHE A 1156 32.01 -24.68 22.67
CA PHE A 1156 31.42 -25.63 21.73
C PHE A 1156 29.90 -25.48 21.69
N HIS A 1157 29.34 -25.32 20.49
CA HIS A 1157 27.92 -25.44 20.19
C HIS A 1157 27.76 -25.82 18.71
N CYS A 1158 26.78 -26.67 18.36
CA CYS A 1158 26.54 -27.10 16.97
C CYS A 1158 27.81 -27.58 16.22
N ARG A 1159 28.72 -28.28 16.90
CA ARG A 1159 30.03 -28.76 16.37
C ARG A 1159 30.99 -27.65 15.93
N THR A 1160 30.74 -26.42 16.35
CA THR A 1160 31.63 -25.27 16.14
C THR A 1160 32.45 -25.05 17.41
N GLN A 1161 33.77 -25.22 17.31
CA GLN A 1161 34.71 -24.90 18.38
C GLN A 1161 35.25 -23.47 18.18
N THR A 1162 35.23 -22.65 19.24
CA THR A 1162 35.93 -21.34 19.27
C THR A 1162 36.89 -21.29 20.46
N PRO A 1163 38.21 -21.13 20.24
CA PRO A 1163 39.18 -21.00 21.33
C PRO A 1163 39.10 -19.61 21.99
N ILE A 1164 39.33 -19.55 23.31
CA ILE A 1164 39.21 -18.33 24.12
C ILE A 1164 40.57 -17.96 24.70
N MET A 1165 41.05 -16.77 24.35
CA MET A 1165 42.34 -16.24 24.78
C MET A 1165 42.27 -15.64 26.19
N SER A 1166 42.25 -16.50 27.22
CA SER A 1166 42.27 -16.10 28.64
C SER A 1166 43.29 -16.91 29.43
N SER A 1167 43.82 -16.32 30.52
CA SER A 1167 44.58 -17.06 31.53
C SER A 1167 43.73 -18.14 32.19
N VAL A 1168 44.28 -19.35 32.29
CA VAL A 1168 43.61 -20.50 32.89
C VAL A 1168 43.45 -20.32 34.40
N SER A 1169 42.23 -20.50 34.88
CA SER A 1169 41.90 -20.73 36.29
C SER A 1169 41.17 -22.06 36.42
N HIS A 1170 41.60 -22.89 37.38
CA HIS A 1170 40.93 -24.13 37.77
C HIS A 1170 39.55 -23.91 38.42
N ARG A 1171 39.02 -22.68 38.42
CA ARG A 1171 37.68 -22.31 38.90
C ARG A 1171 36.98 -21.44 37.85
N VAL A 1172 35.84 -21.92 37.37
CA VAL A 1172 34.96 -21.24 36.40
C VAL A 1172 33.63 -20.95 37.08
N SER A 1173 32.95 -19.88 36.69
CA SER A 1173 31.56 -19.65 37.05
C SER A 1173 30.68 -19.54 35.81
N VAL A 1174 29.44 -19.99 35.97
CA VAL A 1174 28.42 -19.97 34.93
C VAL A 1174 27.26 -19.14 35.43
N TYR A 1175 26.75 -18.25 34.60
CA TYR A 1175 25.51 -17.51 34.80
C TYR A 1175 24.54 -17.83 33.67
N VAL A 1176 23.28 -18.12 34.00
CA VAL A 1176 22.20 -18.23 33.03
C VAL A 1176 21.07 -17.31 33.43
N ASP A 1177 20.56 -16.56 32.46
CA ASP A 1177 19.30 -15.81 32.54
C ASP A 1177 18.35 -16.44 31.51
N CYS A 1178 17.54 -17.41 31.94
CA CYS A 1178 16.64 -18.10 31.02
C CYS A 1178 15.62 -17.14 30.37
N PRO A 1179 14.98 -16.21 31.11
CA PRO A 1179 14.10 -15.19 30.52
C PRO A 1179 14.78 -14.27 29.49
N ALA A 1180 16.03 -13.82 29.73
CA ALA A 1180 16.77 -13.00 28.78
C ALA A 1180 17.48 -13.80 27.68
N GLY A 1181 17.39 -15.14 27.72
CA GLY A 1181 18.02 -16.01 26.73
C GLY A 1181 19.55 -15.97 26.73
N THR A 1182 20.20 -15.85 27.89
CA THR A 1182 21.68 -15.74 27.98
C THR A 1182 22.32 -16.83 28.83
N LEU A 1183 23.49 -17.30 28.41
CA LEU A 1183 24.38 -18.20 29.14
C LEU A 1183 25.81 -17.66 29.06
N SER A 1184 26.34 -17.17 30.17
CA SER A 1184 27.66 -16.56 30.29
C SER A 1184 28.62 -17.40 31.11
N PHE A 1185 29.87 -17.50 30.65
CA PHE A 1185 30.96 -18.19 31.32
C PHE A 1185 32.04 -17.18 31.75
N TYR A 1186 32.59 -17.36 32.95
CA TYR A 1186 33.65 -16.52 33.51
C TYR A 1186 34.76 -17.38 34.15
N SER A 1187 36.01 -17.00 33.96
CA SER A 1187 37.15 -17.47 34.76
C SER A 1187 37.15 -16.73 36.09
N VAL A 1188 37.29 -17.45 37.20
CA VAL A 1188 37.27 -16.87 38.55
C VAL A 1188 38.70 -16.77 39.07
N SER A 1189 39.16 -15.56 39.33
CA SER A 1189 40.52 -15.29 39.84
C SER A 1189 40.48 -14.22 40.92
N SER A 1190 41.03 -14.53 42.10
CA SER A 1190 41.04 -13.62 43.27
C SER A 1190 39.66 -12.98 43.55
N ASP A 1191 38.62 -13.82 43.47
CA ASP A 1191 37.19 -13.46 43.56
C ASP A 1191 36.65 -12.41 42.58
N SER A 1192 37.45 -12.01 41.59
CA SER A 1192 37.01 -11.29 40.39
C SER A 1192 36.51 -12.25 39.31
N LEU A 1193 35.51 -11.83 38.53
CA LEU A 1193 34.97 -12.59 37.41
C LEU A 1193 35.51 -12.03 36.09
N ILE A 1194 36.34 -12.81 35.39
CA ILE A 1194 36.86 -12.48 34.07
C ILE A 1194 35.96 -13.15 33.03
N HIS A 1195 35.26 -12.37 32.21
CA HIS A 1195 34.39 -12.91 31.16
C HIS A 1195 35.17 -13.77 30.16
N LEU A 1196 34.63 -14.93 29.81
CA LEU A 1196 35.18 -15.84 28.80
C LEU A 1196 34.33 -15.86 27.54
N HIS A 1197 33.01 -16.01 27.69
CA HIS A 1197 32.07 -16.11 26.58
C HIS A 1197 30.63 -15.85 27.03
N THR A 1198 29.73 -15.56 26.09
CA THR A 1198 28.28 -15.61 26.33
C THR A 1198 27.55 -16.12 25.09
N PHE A 1199 26.91 -17.28 25.22
CA PHE A 1199 25.91 -17.72 24.27
C PHE A 1199 24.61 -16.93 24.51
N ARG A 1200 23.91 -16.58 23.43
CA ARG A 1200 22.55 -16.02 23.51
C ARG A 1200 21.62 -16.79 22.58
N THR A 1201 20.51 -17.28 23.13
CA THR A 1201 19.59 -18.24 22.51
C THR A 1201 18.22 -18.16 23.21
N THR A 1202 17.13 -18.46 22.48
CA THR A 1202 15.81 -18.57 23.13
C THR A 1202 15.67 -19.95 23.75
N PHE A 1203 15.67 -20.03 25.09
CA PHE A 1203 15.46 -21.30 25.80
C PHE A 1203 13.97 -21.70 25.73
N THR A 1204 13.68 -22.79 25.02
CA THR A 1204 12.31 -23.25 24.73
C THR A 1204 11.73 -24.20 25.78
N GLU A 1205 12.59 -24.88 26.54
CA GLU A 1205 12.25 -25.75 27.67
C GLU A 1205 13.25 -25.54 28.83
N PRO A 1206 12.99 -26.07 30.05
CA PRO A 1206 13.93 -25.98 31.16
C PRO A 1206 15.30 -26.57 30.81
N VAL A 1207 16.38 -25.90 31.23
CA VAL A 1207 17.75 -26.25 30.87
C VAL A 1207 18.54 -26.80 32.05
N TYR A 1208 19.33 -27.84 31.81
CA TYR A 1208 19.97 -28.65 32.85
C TYR A 1208 21.49 -28.49 32.75
N PRO A 1209 22.17 -28.05 33.83
CA PRO A 1209 23.64 -28.03 33.87
C PRO A 1209 24.20 -29.45 33.72
N GLY A 1210 25.22 -29.59 32.88
CA GLY A 1210 25.82 -30.86 32.50
C GLY A 1210 27.34 -30.83 32.58
N PHE A 1211 27.93 -32.00 32.82
CA PHE A 1211 29.37 -32.14 32.98
C PHE A 1211 29.91 -33.36 32.21
N TRP A 1212 31.07 -33.20 31.58
CA TRP A 1212 31.86 -34.27 30.95
C TRP A 1212 33.27 -34.31 31.57
N SER A 1213 33.87 -35.50 31.66
CA SER A 1213 35.28 -35.68 32.05
C SER A 1213 35.98 -36.65 31.09
N GLY A 1214 37.21 -36.33 30.70
CA GLY A 1214 38.03 -37.14 29.81
C GLY A 1214 38.53 -38.45 30.42
N MET A 1215 39.19 -39.27 29.60
CA MET A 1215 39.55 -40.68 29.90
C MET A 1215 40.77 -40.87 30.82
N VAL A 1216 41.16 -39.84 31.57
CA VAL A 1216 42.31 -39.81 32.49
C VAL A 1216 41.76 -39.52 33.90
N PRO A 1217 42.42 -39.91 35.02
CA PRO A 1217 41.95 -39.58 36.37
C PRO A 1217 41.86 -38.06 36.63
N GLN A 1218 40.71 -37.50 36.29
CA GLN A 1218 40.37 -36.07 36.30
C GLN A 1218 39.28 -35.79 37.33
N CYS A 1219 39.09 -34.53 37.70
CA CYS A 1219 38.30 -34.15 38.86
C CYS A 1219 37.52 -32.85 38.61
N LEU A 1220 36.22 -32.89 38.84
CA LEU A 1220 35.34 -31.73 38.84
C LEU A 1220 34.61 -31.65 40.18
N CYS A 1221 34.70 -30.51 40.87
CA CYS A 1221 34.03 -30.25 42.15
C CYS A 1221 33.03 -29.10 41.98
N VAL A 1222 31.81 -29.28 42.48
CA VAL A 1222 30.80 -28.23 42.54
C VAL A 1222 30.79 -27.63 43.96
N PRO A 1223 31.45 -26.48 44.19
CA PRO A 1223 31.40 -25.80 45.48
C PRO A 1223 29.98 -25.32 45.81
N CYS A 1224 29.42 -25.89 46.88
CA CYS A 1224 28.37 -25.23 47.65
C CYS A 1224 28.98 -24.18 48.58
N ARG A 1225 28.19 -23.20 49.04
CA ARG A 1225 28.69 -22.16 49.94
C ARG A 1225 28.89 -22.69 51.37
N THR A 1226 29.92 -22.15 52.03
CA THR A 1226 29.90 -21.83 53.46
C THR A 1226 29.33 -20.43 53.66
#